data_AF-Q55AR9-F1
#
_entry.id   AF-Q55AR9-F1
#
_cell.length_a   1.000
_cell.length_b   1.000
_cell.length_c   1.000
_cell.angle_alpha   90.00
_cell.angle_beta   90.00
_cell.angle_gamma   90.00
#
_symmetry.space_group_name_H-M   'P 1'
#
loop_
_entity.id
_entity.type
_entity.pdbx_description
1 polymer ?
#
loop_
_entity_poly.entity_id
_entity_poly.type
_entity_poly.pdbx_seq_one_letter_code
_entity_poly.pdbx_strand_id
1 'polypeptide(L)'
;MKNFKYLFKVISKRQSGETYKTITFYSCFISFTICLSLFLEIFKFSREFFEFPYIIIYVTLFTSTIVSSSDSFNVILKTAFEMMISCIVGDIVAYTIFSIFFNHLWISIFLYMLFILITSGIFLSSKNDKLNWTIGKRMYFEIFSLLYVVRSPTRSPIIFLKAGLASIITLLLVTIGCLILNPFFSSELFLRTSVKILHRSHQCNKSLLRQLELKTINEFKISPKRKSHKKIIKNIHSRLSNSLSNLPNLSQINNNNNNSISLSNYEIEINNNNNKILVLTPKSKKKKEKKLFENEKKKILIENSNLIIEGFREKFIKYNVKYSKNLNMLSTYLKECDQEFWNKDLVSHFNQLAILLEKNHNMINSMQISIDKDISNPSCHFLLPLIPFINIIINHSSNIFTIMENQILGNYRISKTKLKIKIFLKKFKKLFNNNNNKNNKDGDEDEDDDEIDLNKINYKKSLNYSQERILKYFKRIEKVEMEMCKEYSKIEITNDLLHLEEDSQCEISRIHFFVNLLTSFTKQQKELSTIVYTMSRCLYRQNRIYHFEMFLLILCWFLNFPKFLYCKFKIFLKNRKQNKKLKKQRKKQKQEDEYEEDEEDKEEEVENNYLFNFKNRKNEIKLKIKNNFNYLISIIFCKWKFTIKFTILLSIFSIGYYEILTRSYFILFQNSSWFVVTFLYVASPSVGASGFYCCMRFFGTLLGVFSAYVVGVLFSLADSDGTKGLAYIALTFTLVFSIHFFVRGKPIQSFGNFFILSYATITFPEYTQDHALIITTLLRAFHISLAVFVIMLSSILILPYYDHRELEINLLDISIKQLEAFKSIFNHNSHWFDINNNRNIDDLTSISTVSSMIMIPKEIFQETMRPIFLEIRSLITNQRSLMFNSRFELLFNKQKYKDLKSLLNNISSEYMVLVGSEFIIDNCQEDGNDSYHNHHHHHHHNSKNYDQTNFLLDVKSLLLPKFNYLIKELDECRKSIEEIKSIKIQKKSQRYQNETTTVFRNDNSKQLIKQMYNDYHFLISKHPKAMKYSFCVHQLGCLIYTFDLFINLMSNITKYIWSITKTILIERKDSNYLYNNNLNSLDNLVTMSNSSINSSKNINNNNNSTCIDSSTFTSSSSDNNSEDLIIPINRSQFIRHTSIGGTEYNNMSTLNRVSNCLNIPMN
;
A
#
# COMPACT_ATOMS: atom_id res chain seq x y z
N MET A 1 -26.87 -32.11 2.88
CA MET A 1 -27.50 -30.83 2.46
C MET A 1 -27.64 -29.78 3.58
N LYS A 2 -28.38 -30.01 4.69
CA LYS A 2 -28.52 -29.02 5.79
C LYS A 2 -27.18 -28.56 6.39
N ASN A 3 -26.26 -29.50 6.66
CA ASN A 3 -24.90 -29.17 7.14
C ASN A 3 -24.09 -28.38 6.10
N PHE A 4 -24.27 -28.66 4.81
CA PHE A 4 -23.63 -27.89 3.73
C PHE A 4 -24.22 -26.48 3.62
N LYS A 5 -25.54 -26.32 3.71
CA LYS A 5 -26.20 -25.00 3.80
C LYS A 5 -25.74 -24.22 5.04
N TYR A 6 -25.57 -24.88 6.19
CA TYR A 6 -25.07 -24.25 7.40
C TYR A 6 -23.60 -23.84 7.24
N LEU A 7 -22.73 -24.74 6.76
CA LEU A 7 -21.32 -24.46 6.48
C LEU A 7 -21.19 -23.28 5.51
N PHE A 8 -21.96 -23.29 4.41
CA PHE A 8 -21.98 -22.22 3.42
C PHE A 8 -22.50 -20.90 4.00
N LYS A 9 -23.55 -20.93 4.83
CA LYS A 9 -24.07 -19.74 5.53
C LYS A 9 -23.09 -19.20 6.58
N VAL A 10 -22.31 -20.07 7.24
CA VAL A 10 -21.26 -19.68 8.19
C VAL A 10 -20.06 -19.09 7.45
N ILE A 11 -19.64 -19.69 6.34
CA ILE A 11 -18.57 -19.18 5.47
C ILE A 11 -18.99 -17.83 4.86
N SER A 12 -20.20 -17.73 4.33
CA SER A 12 -20.71 -16.48 3.72
C SER A 12 -20.94 -15.38 4.75
N LYS A 13 -21.33 -15.70 6.00
CA LYS A 13 -21.43 -14.71 7.08
C LYS A 13 -20.06 -14.18 7.54
N ARG A 14 -18.99 -14.97 7.46
CA ARG A 14 -17.64 -14.56 7.91
C ARG A 14 -16.91 -13.67 6.90
N GLN A 15 -17.16 -13.85 5.61
CA GLN A 15 -16.58 -13.02 4.56
C GLN A 15 -17.53 -11.87 4.23
N SER A 16 -17.03 -10.65 3.99
CA SER A 16 -17.92 -9.57 3.53
C SER A 16 -18.50 -9.98 2.19
N GLY A 17 -19.82 -9.81 1.99
CA GLY A 17 -20.54 -10.36 0.83
C GLY A 17 -19.91 -10.06 -0.53
N GLU A 18 -19.19 -8.94 -0.67
CA GLU A 18 -18.41 -8.62 -1.87
C GLU A 18 -17.16 -9.49 -2.06
N THR A 19 -16.35 -9.69 -1.01
CA THR A 19 -15.17 -10.57 -1.12
C THR A 19 -15.56 -11.98 -1.52
N TYR A 20 -16.71 -12.44 -1.00
CA TYR A 20 -17.30 -13.72 -1.36
C TYR A 20 -17.69 -13.77 -2.85
N LYS A 21 -18.40 -12.75 -3.36
CA LYS A 21 -18.78 -12.66 -4.79
C LYS A 21 -17.54 -12.68 -5.68
N THR A 22 -16.51 -11.90 -5.35
CA THR A 22 -15.24 -11.86 -6.08
C THR A 22 -14.56 -13.24 -6.07
N ILE A 23 -14.43 -13.89 -4.92
CA ILE A 23 -13.81 -15.22 -4.81
C ILE A 23 -14.59 -16.27 -5.63
N THR A 24 -15.91 -16.28 -5.52
CA THR A 24 -16.78 -17.20 -6.26
C THR A 24 -16.64 -16.99 -7.76
N PHE A 25 -16.63 -15.73 -8.18
CA PHE A 25 -16.49 -15.34 -9.58
C PHE A 25 -15.18 -15.83 -10.18
N TYR A 26 -14.03 -15.56 -9.55
CA TYR A 26 -12.73 -16.02 -10.09
C TYR A 26 -12.58 -17.54 -10.03
N SER A 27 -13.17 -18.20 -9.02
CA SER A 27 -13.17 -19.66 -8.95
C SER A 27 -13.99 -20.27 -10.09
N CYS A 28 -15.12 -19.65 -10.44
CA CYS A 28 -15.89 -20.01 -11.63
C CYS A 28 -15.08 -19.77 -12.91
N PHE A 29 -14.39 -18.62 -13.03
CA PHE A 29 -13.56 -18.29 -14.18
C PHE A 29 -12.42 -19.27 -14.44
N ILE A 30 -11.71 -19.68 -13.40
CA ILE A 30 -10.66 -20.70 -13.52
C ILE A 30 -11.25 -22.03 -13.96
N SER A 31 -12.30 -22.48 -13.26
CA SER A 31 -12.91 -23.77 -13.52
C SER A 31 -13.50 -23.84 -14.92
N PHE A 32 -14.15 -22.76 -15.36
CA PHE A 32 -14.70 -22.62 -16.70
C PHE A 32 -13.61 -22.63 -17.77
N THR A 33 -12.53 -21.85 -17.59
CA THR A 33 -11.45 -21.79 -18.60
C THR A 33 -10.70 -23.13 -18.70
N ILE A 34 -10.49 -23.82 -17.57
CA ILE A 34 -9.93 -25.18 -17.54
C ILE A 34 -10.88 -26.16 -18.24
N CYS A 35 -12.19 -26.09 -17.97
CA CYS A 35 -13.16 -26.94 -18.65
C CYS A 35 -13.27 -26.65 -20.15
N LEU A 36 -13.08 -25.40 -20.56
CA LEU A 36 -13.04 -25.03 -21.98
C LEU A 36 -11.82 -25.64 -22.68
N SER A 37 -10.67 -25.71 -21.99
CA SER A 37 -9.51 -26.46 -22.52
C SER A 37 -9.75 -27.97 -22.55
N LEU A 38 -10.46 -28.54 -21.56
CA LEU A 38 -10.89 -29.95 -21.59
C LEU A 38 -11.86 -30.24 -22.72
N PHE A 39 -12.73 -29.28 -23.05
CA PHE A 39 -13.71 -29.45 -24.10
C PHE A 39 -13.07 -29.63 -25.48
N LEU A 40 -11.92 -29.00 -25.73
CA LEU A 40 -11.14 -29.25 -26.94
C LEU A 40 -10.62 -30.69 -27.03
N GLU A 41 -10.48 -31.41 -25.92
CA GLU A 41 -10.00 -32.80 -25.87
C GLU A 41 -11.09 -33.82 -26.24
N ILE A 42 -12.35 -33.49 -25.96
CA ILE A 42 -13.49 -34.34 -26.32
C ILE A 42 -13.55 -34.56 -27.84
N PHE A 43 -13.11 -33.58 -28.63
CA PHE A 43 -13.06 -33.73 -30.07
C PHE A 43 -11.90 -34.64 -30.50
N LYS A 44 -12.23 -35.81 -31.05
CA LYS A 44 -11.27 -36.79 -31.61
C LYS A 44 -10.25 -36.14 -32.55
N PHE A 45 -10.67 -35.21 -33.41
CA PHE A 45 -9.78 -34.47 -34.32
C PHE A 45 -8.67 -33.70 -33.57
N SER A 46 -8.99 -33.04 -32.45
CA SER A 46 -8.00 -32.32 -31.65
C SER A 46 -6.98 -33.28 -31.02
N ARG A 47 -7.46 -34.42 -30.51
CA ARG A 47 -6.59 -35.50 -29.99
C ARG A 47 -5.63 -36.01 -31.05
N GLU A 48 -6.13 -36.27 -32.26
CA GLU A 48 -5.32 -36.74 -33.39
C GLU A 48 -4.36 -35.66 -33.88
N PHE A 49 -4.78 -34.39 -33.94
CA PHE A 49 -3.95 -33.30 -34.43
C PHE A 49 -2.78 -32.98 -33.50
N PHE A 50 -3.03 -32.83 -32.19
CA PHE A 50 -1.98 -32.50 -31.23
C PHE A 50 -1.09 -33.69 -30.90
N GLU A 51 -1.48 -34.92 -31.26
CA GLU A 51 -0.79 -36.22 -31.05
C GLU A 51 -0.36 -36.50 -29.60
N PHE A 52 -0.62 -35.59 -28.66
CA PHE A 52 -0.15 -35.65 -27.28
C PHE A 52 -1.15 -34.99 -26.32
N PRO A 53 -1.73 -35.73 -25.36
CA PRO A 53 -2.50 -35.13 -24.27
C PRO A 53 -1.69 -34.11 -23.46
N TYR A 54 -0.35 -34.21 -23.51
CA TYR A 54 0.58 -33.32 -22.83
C TYR A 54 0.31 -31.84 -23.11
N ILE A 55 -0.05 -31.50 -24.36
CA ILE A 55 -0.35 -30.13 -24.76
C ILE A 55 -1.59 -29.57 -24.04
N ILE A 56 -2.57 -30.41 -23.70
CA ILE A 56 -3.81 -29.99 -23.04
C ILE A 56 -3.61 -29.89 -21.53
N ILE A 57 -2.86 -30.82 -20.92
CA ILE A 57 -2.34 -30.67 -19.55
C ILE A 57 -1.65 -29.32 -19.44
N TYR A 58 -0.79 -29.06 -20.41
CA TYR A 58 0.00 -27.86 -20.52
C TYR A 58 -0.83 -26.58 -20.64
N VAL A 59 -1.85 -26.55 -21.50
CA VAL A 59 -2.84 -25.45 -21.64
C VAL A 59 -3.57 -25.24 -20.31
N THR A 60 -3.95 -26.32 -19.63
CA THR A 60 -4.65 -26.29 -18.34
C THR A 60 -3.76 -25.69 -17.24
N LEU A 61 -2.49 -26.10 -17.17
CA LEU A 61 -1.50 -25.54 -16.24
C LEU A 61 -1.21 -24.07 -16.52
N PHE A 62 -1.08 -23.71 -17.80
CA PHE A 62 -0.90 -22.33 -18.25
C PHE A 62 -2.05 -21.45 -17.78
N THR A 63 -3.28 -21.84 -18.12
CA THR A 63 -4.50 -21.16 -17.68
C THR A 63 -4.57 -21.06 -16.15
N SER A 64 -4.34 -22.16 -15.43
CA SER A 64 -4.39 -22.16 -13.98
C SER A 64 -3.36 -21.22 -13.36
N THR A 65 -2.12 -21.21 -13.88
CA THR A 65 -1.05 -20.34 -13.35
C THR A 65 -1.36 -18.86 -13.59
N ILE A 66 -1.79 -18.49 -14.79
CA ILE A 66 -2.16 -17.11 -15.14
C ILE A 66 -3.29 -16.62 -14.24
N VAL A 67 -4.41 -17.36 -14.22
CA VAL A 67 -5.62 -16.90 -13.56
C VAL A 67 -5.51 -16.98 -12.03
N SER A 68 -4.71 -17.90 -11.50
CA SER A 68 -4.39 -17.89 -10.08
C SER A 68 -3.60 -16.65 -9.69
N SER A 69 -2.68 -16.17 -10.54
CA SER A 69 -1.73 -15.12 -10.16
C SER A 69 -2.28 -13.69 -10.19
N SER A 70 -3.43 -13.46 -10.81
CA SER A 70 -3.92 -12.11 -11.15
C SER A 70 -5.40 -11.90 -10.79
N ASP A 71 -5.75 -10.65 -10.43
CA ASP A 71 -7.12 -10.23 -10.12
C ASP A 71 -7.76 -9.44 -11.28
N SER A 72 -7.04 -8.60 -12.02
CA SER A 72 -7.66 -7.77 -13.06
C SER A 72 -7.63 -8.40 -14.45
N PHE A 73 -8.66 -8.12 -15.26
CA PHE A 73 -8.77 -8.54 -16.66
C PHE A 73 -7.49 -8.25 -17.47
N ASN A 74 -6.95 -7.04 -17.35
CA ASN A 74 -5.77 -6.62 -18.10
C ASN A 74 -4.51 -7.38 -17.67
N VAL A 75 -4.31 -7.61 -16.36
CA VAL A 75 -3.16 -8.35 -15.88
C VAL A 75 -3.26 -9.82 -16.26
N ILE A 76 -4.46 -10.41 -16.26
CA ILE A 76 -4.70 -11.78 -16.77
C ILE A 76 -4.26 -11.87 -18.23
N LEU A 77 -4.76 -10.99 -19.11
CA LEU A 77 -4.42 -11.00 -20.53
C LEU A 77 -2.93 -10.69 -20.79
N LYS A 78 -2.36 -9.71 -20.08
CA LYS A 78 -0.94 -9.37 -20.20
C LYS A 78 -0.06 -10.56 -19.80
N THR A 79 -0.36 -11.19 -18.67
CA THR A 79 0.38 -12.36 -18.19
C THR A 79 0.20 -13.53 -19.15
N ALA A 80 -1.01 -13.73 -19.71
CA ALA A 80 -1.24 -14.74 -20.73
C ALA A 80 -0.42 -14.50 -22.00
N PHE A 81 -0.32 -13.26 -22.45
CA PHE A 81 0.49 -12.89 -23.60
C PHE A 81 1.99 -13.05 -23.34
N GLU A 82 2.47 -12.62 -22.17
CA GLU A 82 3.86 -12.80 -21.74
C GLU A 82 4.23 -14.29 -21.62
N MET A 83 3.34 -15.12 -21.08
CA MET A 83 3.55 -16.56 -21.05
C MET A 83 3.52 -17.15 -22.46
N MET A 84 2.61 -16.76 -23.36
CA MET A 84 2.58 -17.24 -24.75
C MET A 84 3.91 -16.93 -25.46
N ILE A 85 4.43 -15.70 -25.33
CA ILE A 85 5.74 -15.34 -25.87
C ILE A 85 6.83 -16.23 -25.28
N SER A 86 6.78 -16.50 -23.97
CA SER A 86 7.75 -17.36 -23.32
C SER A 86 7.73 -18.78 -23.86
N CYS A 87 6.55 -19.31 -24.21
CA CYS A 87 6.41 -20.63 -24.82
C CYS A 87 7.07 -20.62 -26.20
N ILE A 88 6.71 -19.64 -27.04
CA ILE A 88 7.26 -19.50 -28.40
C ILE A 88 8.79 -19.35 -28.36
N VAL A 89 9.34 -18.57 -27.43
CA VAL A 89 10.80 -18.46 -27.25
C VAL A 89 11.40 -19.79 -26.81
N GLY A 90 10.75 -20.51 -25.89
CA GLY A 90 11.12 -21.86 -25.48
C GLY A 90 11.15 -22.83 -26.67
N ASP A 91 10.12 -22.80 -27.52
CA ASP A 91 9.99 -23.63 -28.72
C ASP A 91 11.10 -23.34 -29.74
N ILE A 92 11.41 -22.07 -29.99
CA ILE A 92 12.48 -21.65 -30.91
C ILE A 92 13.83 -22.14 -30.40
N VAL A 93 14.10 -21.98 -29.10
CA VAL A 93 15.36 -22.42 -28.49
C VAL A 93 15.46 -23.95 -28.50
N ALA A 94 14.37 -24.65 -28.15
CA ALA A 94 14.31 -26.10 -28.20
C ALA A 94 14.55 -26.63 -29.62
N TYR A 95 13.90 -26.03 -30.62
CA TYR A 95 14.09 -26.37 -32.03
C TYR A 95 15.51 -26.09 -32.49
N THR A 96 16.11 -24.98 -32.09
CA THR A 96 17.49 -24.63 -32.46
C THR A 96 18.48 -25.64 -31.88
N ILE A 97 18.35 -25.98 -30.60
CA ILE A 97 19.18 -27.00 -29.93
C ILE A 97 18.98 -28.37 -30.61
N PHE A 98 17.74 -28.73 -30.90
CA PHE A 98 17.38 -30.00 -31.54
C PHE A 98 17.90 -30.10 -32.98
N SER A 99 17.78 -29.04 -33.76
CA SER A 99 18.21 -28.99 -35.17
C SER A 99 19.74 -29.11 -35.29
N ILE A 100 20.48 -28.42 -34.42
CA ILE A 100 21.95 -28.43 -34.45
C ILE A 100 22.50 -29.74 -33.88
N PHE A 101 21.95 -30.24 -32.77
CA PHE A 101 22.55 -31.34 -31.99
C PHE A 101 21.70 -32.59 -31.92
N PHE A 102 20.78 -32.81 -32.87
CA PHE A 102 19.79 -33.90 -32.91
C PHE A 102 20.21 -35.24 -32.25
N ASN A 103 21.44 -35.72 -32.49
CA ASN A 103 22.00 -36.96 -31.93
C ASN A 103 22.91 -36.77 -30.69
N HIS A 104 23.44 -35.56 -30.45
CA HIS A 104 24.39 -35.26 -29.39
C HIS A 104 23.70 -34.71 -28.14
N LEU A 105 23.02 -35.60 -27.43
CA LEU A 105 22.20 -35.24 -26.28
C LEU A 105 22.98 -34.56 -25.15
N TRP A 106 24.23 -34.96 -24.89
CA TRP A 106 25.09 -34.29 -23.90
C TRP A 106 25.33 -32.82 -24.23
N ILE A 107 25.49 -32.49 -25.52
CA ILE A 107 25.65 -31.10 -25.96
C ILE A 107 24.32 -30.35 -25.80
N SER A 108 23.19 -30.99 -26.08
CA SER A 108 21.87 -30.41 -25.84
C SER A 108 21.61 -30.11 -24.36
N ILE A 109 21.99 -31.01 -23.45
CA ILE A 109 21.92 -30.80 -22.00
C ILE A 109 22.79 -29.62 -21.58
N PHE A 110 24.03 -29.55 -22.09
CA PHE A 110 24.94 -28.45 -21.77
C PHE A 110 24.40 -27.10 -22.23
N LEU A 111 23.84 -27.02 -23.45
CA LEU A 111 23.22 -25.79 -23.96
C LEU A 111 21.95 -25.42 -23.21
N TYR A 112 21.14 -26.41 -22.84
CA TYR A 112 19.97 -26.20 -21.98
C TYR A 112 20.37 -25.60 -20.63
N MET A 113 21.41 -26.16 -20.01
CA MET A 113 21.98 -25.64 -18.76
C MET A 113 22.46 -24.19 -18.90
N LEU A 114 23.26 -23.90 -19.93
CA LEU A 114 23.78 -22.55 -20.18
C LEU A 114 22.63 -21.56 -20.43
N PHE A 115 21.61 -21.97 -21.17
CA PHE A 115 20.43 -21.17 -21.43
C PHE A 115 19.65 -20.86 -20.15
N ILE A 116 19.37 -21.87 -19.31
CA ILE A 116 18.69 -21.67 -18.01
C ILE A 116 19.51 -20.75 -17.13
N LEU A 117 20.83 -20.93 -17.04
CA LEU A 117 21.70 -20.09 -16.22
C LEU A 117 21.59 -18.61 -16.60
N ILE A 118 21.77 -18.31 -17.90
CA ILE A 118 21.77 -16.95 -18.41
C ILE A 118 20.40 -16.31 -18.22
N THR A 119 19.36 -16.97 -18.71
CA THR A 119 18.01 -16.42 -18.68
C THR A 119 17.52 -16.27 -17.25
N SER A 120 17.75 -17.26 -16.36
CA SER A 120 17.27 -17.18 -14.98
C SER A 120 17.97 -16.07 -14.21
N GLY A 121 19.26 -15.86 -14.48
CA GLY A 121 20.02 -14.73 -13.96
C GLY A 121 19.44 -13.38 -14.42
N ILE A 122 19.03 -13.28 -15.69
CA ILE A 122 18.37 -12.08 -16.24
C ILE A 122 17.01 -11.85 -15.57
N PHE A 123 16.16 -12.88 -15.49
CA PHE A 123 14.83 -12.80 -14.87
C PHE A 123 14.92 -12.36 -13.41
N LEU A 124 15.83 -12.95 -12.62
CA LEU A 124 15.99 -12.61 -11.20
C LEU A 124 16.72 -11.28 -10.95
N SER A 125 17.55 -10.82 -11.90
CA SER A 125 18.24 -9.53 -11.79
C SER A 125 17.41 -8.34 -12.25
N SER A 126 16.26 -8.55 -12.88
CA SER A 126 15.39 -7.47 -13.36
C SER A 126 14.78 -6.71 -12.18
N LYS A 127 15.29 -5.51 -11.88
CA LYS A 127 14.76 -4.65 -10.80
C LYS A 127 13.31 -4.19 -11.01
N ASN A 128 12.78 -4.29 -12.23
CA ASN A 128 11.60 -3.53 -12.65
C ASN A 128 10.29 -4.32 -12.65
N ASP A 129 10.21 -5.49 -12.02
CA ASP A 129 9.04 -6.41 -12.07
C ASP A 129 8.57 -6.79 -13.50
N LYS A 130 9.32 -6.37 -14.54
CA LYS A 130 8.92 -6.52 -15.95
C LYS A 130 8.97 -7.97 -16.44
N LEU A 131 9.78 -8.80 -15.78
CA LEU A 131 10.05 -10.17 -16.19
C LEU A 131 9.87 -11.06 -14.97
N ASN A 132 8.66 -11.56 -14.78
CA ASN A 132 8.36 -12.47 -13.68
C ASN A 132 9.11 -13.80 -13.86
N TRP A 133 9.69 -14.33 -12.78
CA TRP A 133 10.38 -15.63 -12.76
C TRP A 133 9.50 -16.78 -13.29
N THR A 134 8.19 -16.69 -13.11
CA THR A 134 7.21 -17.66 -13.63
C THR A 134 7.27 -17.80 -15.16
N ILE A 135 7.57 -16.72 -15.87
CA ILE A 135 7.72 -16.69 -17.33
C ILE A 135 8.96 -17.52 -17.71
N GLY A 136 10.12 -17.23 -17.10
CA GLY A 136 11.35 -18.00 -17.34
C GLY A 136 11.16 -19.50 -17.10
N LYS A 137 10.45 -19.89 -16.02
CA LYS A 137 10.13 -21.30 -15.77
C LYS A 137 9.31 -21.95 -16.87
N ARG A 138 8.39 -21.22 -17.48
CA ARG A 138 7.60 -21.75 -18.60
C ARG A 138 8.48 -22.03 -19.82
N MET A 139 9.39 -21.11 -20.13
CA MET A 139 10.39 -21.30 -21.18
C MET A 139 11.23 -22.58 -20.96
N TYR A 140 11.66 -22.83 -19.71
CA TYR A 140 12.46 -24.02 -19.38
C TYR A 140 11.65 -25.30 -19.49
N PHE A 141 10.37 -25.22 -19.15
CA PHE A 141 9.43 -26.31 -19.26
C PHE A 141 9.24 -26.71 -20.73
N GLU A 142 9.11 -25.76 -21.67
CA GLU A 142 9.04 -26.08 -23.12
C GLU A 142 10.25 -26.86 -23.56
N ILE A 143 11.43 -26.32 -23.27
CA ILE A 143 12.68 -26.90 -23.74
C ILE A 143 12.85 -28.30 -23.18
N PHE A 144 12.54 -28.49 -21.89
CA PHE A 144 12.59 -29.82 -21.29
C PHE A 144 11.59 -30.80 -21.94
N SER A 145 10.35 -30.36 -22.13
CA SER A 145 9.28 -31.19 -22.65
C SER A 145 9.55 -31.64 -24.08
N LEU A 146 9.98 -30.71 -24.94
CA LEU A 146 10.21 -30.96 -26.36
C LEU A 146 11.50 -31.75 -26.61
N LEU A 147 12.56 -31.53 -25.81
CA LEU A 147 13.83 -32.25 -25.98
C LEU A 147 13.81 -33.65 -25.36
N TYR A 148 13.20 -33.83 -24.18
CA TYR A 148 13.37 -35.06 -23.38
C TYR A 148 12.11 -35.91 -23.22
N VAL A 149 10.90 -35.33 -23.33
CA VAL A 149 9.65 -36.07 -23.12
C VAL A 149 9.03 -36.49 -24.45
N VAL A 150 8.84 -35.54 -25.38
CA VAL A 150 8.13 -35.77 -26.64
C VAL A 150 9.06 -36.25 -27.77
N ARG A 151 10.39 -36.17 -27.56
CA ARG A 151 11.48 -36.39 -28.54
C ARG A 151 11.02 -37.03 -29.85
N SER A 152 10.90 -36.20 -30.89
CA SER A 152 10.56 -36.66 -32.23
C SER A 152 11.62 -37.63 -32.77
N PRO A 153 11.24 -38.77 -33.38
CA PRO A 153 12.18 -39.61 -34.11
C PRO A 153 12.69 -38.93 -35.39
N THR A 154 12.01 -37.90 -35.88
CA THR A 154 12.37 -37.15 -37.08
C THR A 154 12.83 -35.74 -36.74
N ARG A 155 13.70 -35.14 -37.57
CA ARG A 155 14.08 -33.70 -37.50
C ARG A 155 12.94 -32.73 -37.85
N SER A 156 11.69 -33.20 -37.83
CA SER A 156 10.54 -32.43 -38.24
C SER A 156 10.28 -31.25 -37.28
N PRO A 157 10.14 -30.01 -37.78
CA PRO A 157 9.76 -28.86 -36.96
C PRO A 157 8.28 -28.90 -36.52
N ILE A 158 7.49 -29.85 -37.03
CA ILE A 158 6.03 -29.89 -36.85
C ILE A 158 5.63 -29.92 -35.38
N ILE A 159 6.34 -30.68 -34.53
CA ILE A 159 6.01 -30.78 -33.10
C ILE A 159 6.20 -29.44 -32.38
N PHE A 160 7.26 -28.70 -32.71
CA PHE A 160 7.52 -27.37 -32.17
C PHE A 160 6.45 -26.36 -32.63
N LEU A 161 6.02 -26.46 -33.89
CA LEU A 161 4.94 -25.62 -34.43
C LEU A 161 3.59 -25.93 -33.75
N LYS A 162 3.28 -27.21 -33.51
CA LYS A 162 2.08 -27.65 -32.77
C LYS A 162 2.07 -27.11 -31.33
N ALA A 163 3.22 -27.14 -30.64
CA ALA A 163 3.36 -26.57 -29.29
C ALA A 163 3.14 -25.05 -29.28
N GLY A 164 3.77 -24.33 -30.21
CA GLY A 164 3.57 -22.89 -30.38
C GLY A 164 2.10 -22.54 -30.67
N LEU A 165 1.44 -23.30 -31.55
CA LEU A 165 0.02 -23.15 -31.86
C LEU A 165 -0.87 -23.40 -30.65
N ALA A 166 -0.54 -24.38 -29.81
CA ALA A 166 -1.28 -24.63 -28.57
C ALA A 166 -1.19 -23.48 -27.56
N SER A 167 -0.03 -22.81 -27.47
CA SER A 167 0.11 -21.61 -26.65
C SER A 167 -0.81 -20.47 -27.12
N ILE A 168 -0.97 -20.33 -28.44
CA ILE A 168 -1.89 -19.35 -29.07
C ILE A 168 -3.35 -19.73 -28.78
N ILE A 169 -3.72 -21.00 -28.94
CA ILE A 169 -5.06 -21.48 -28.58
C ILE A 169 -5.34 -21.20 -27.10
N THR A 170 -4.37 -21.45 -26.23
CA THR A 170 -4.55 -21.17 -24.80
C THR A 170 -4.84 -19.69 -24.54
N LEU A 171 -4.10 -18.79 -25.20
CA LEU A 171 -4.38 -17.36 -25.11
C LEU A 171 -5.80 -17.04 -25.58
N LEU A 172 -6.25 -17.64 -26.69
CA LEU A 172 -7.61 -17.49 -27.18
C LEU A 172 -8.65 -18.00 -26.18
N LEU A 173 -8.44 -19.17 -25.57
CA LEU A 173 -9.34 -19.73 -24.55
C LEU A 173 -9.43 -18.84 -23.31
N VAL A 174 -8.29 -18.35 -22.81
CA VAL A 174 -8.26 -17.39 -21.69
C VAL A 174 -8.99 -16.10 -22.07
N THR A 175 -8.78 -15.61 -23.30
CA THR A 175 -9.45 -14.40 -23.79
C THR A 175 -10.97 -14.61 -23.91
N ILE A 176 -11.41 -15.74 -24.47
CA ILE A 176 -12.82 -16.13 -24.57
C ILE A 176 -13.43 -16.28 -23.18
N GLY A 177 -12.74 -16.96 -22.25
CA GLY A 177 -13.18 -17.07 -20.86
C GLY A 177 -13.33 -15.70 -20.20
N CYS A 178 -12.37 -14.80 -20.43
CA CYS A 178 -12.43 -13.43 -19.96
C CYS A 178 -13.62 -12.67 -20.58
N LEU A 179 -13.92 -12.87 -21.86
CA LEU A 179 -15.07 -12.22 -22.52
C LEU A 179 -16.41 -12.75 -22.01
N ILE A 180 -16.54 -14.07 -21.83
CA ILE A 180 -17.78 -14.73 -21.38
C ILE A 180 -18.09 -14.38 -19.93
N LEU A 181 -17.09 -14.54 -19.05
CA LEU A 181 -17.31 -14.32 -17.63
C LEU A 181 -17.14 -12.85 -17.23
N ASN A 182 -16.47 -12.04 -18.05
CA ASN A 182 -16.29 -10.61 -17.83
C ASN A 182 -15.66 -10.31 -16.45
N PRO A 183 -14.39 -10.73 -16.22
CA PRO A 183 -13.71 -10.46 -14.97
C PRO A 183 -13.60 -8.96 -14.76
N PHE A 184 -13.62 -8.57 -13.49
CA PHE A 184 -13.64 -7.18 -13.12
C PHE A 184 -12.41 -6.46 -13.69
N PHE A 185 -12.66 -5.32 -14.33
CA PHE A 185 -11.61 -4.38 -14.68
C PHE A 185 -10.99 -3.81 -13.40
N SER A 186 -9.75 -3.36 -13.52
CA SER A 186 -9.00 -2.76 -12.43
C SER A 186 -9.71 -1.51 -11.91
N SER A 187 -10.38 -0.75 -12.78
CA SER A 187 -11.27 0.36 -12.39
C SER A 187 -12.40 -0.09 -11.46
N GLU A 188 -13.09 -1.18 -11.77
CA GLU A 188 -14.16 -1.68 -10.90
C GLU A 188 -13.62 -2.22 -9.57
N LEU A 189 -12.49 -2.94 -9.60
CA LEU A 189 -11.80 -3.39 -8.39
C LEU A 189 -11.32 -2.22 -7.53
N PHE A 190 -10.82 -1.15 -8.16
CA PHE A 190 -10.45 0.10 -7.52
C PHE A 190 -11.65 0.72 -6.80
N LEU A 191 -12.79 0.90 -7.50
CA LEU A 191 -14.00 1.48 -6.92
C LEU A 191 -14.55 0.67 -5.75
N ARG A 192 -14.63 -0.65 -5.88
CA ARG A 192 -15.06 -1.54 -4.78
C ARG A 192 -14.10 -1.48 -3.60
N THR A 193 -12.80 -1.37 -3.86
CA THR A 193 -11.79 -1.22 -2.80
C THR A 193 -11.94 0.12 -2.10
N SER A 194 -12.21 1.20 -2.83
CA SER A 194 -12.54 2.52 -2.28
C SER A 194 -13.78 2.47 -1.39
N VAL A 195 -14.86 1.80 -1.81
CA VAL A 195 -16.07 1.60 -0.98
C VAL A 195 -15.73 0.86 0.32
N LYS A 196 -14.94 -0.22 0.25
CA LYS A 196 -14.49 -0.94 1.46
C LYS A 196 -13.63 -0.07 2.37
N ILE A 197 -12.86 0.86 1.81
CA ILE A 197 -12.04 1.81 2.56
C ILE A 197 -12.95 2.82 3.28
N LEU A 198 -13.91 3.44 2.58
CA LEU A 198 -14.90 4.35 3.19
C LEU A 198 -15.65 3.66 4.34
N HIS A 199 -16.08 2.42 4.12
CA HIS A 199 -16.77 1.64 5.14
C HIS A 199 -15.92 1.38 6.39
N ARG A 200 -14.61 1.14 6.20
CA ARG A 200 -13.66 0.94 7.30
C ARG A 200 -13.31 2.25 8.00
N SER A 201 -13.18 3.35 7.26
CA SER A 201 -13.01 4.69 7.81
C SER A 201 -14.14 5.02 8.80
N HIS A 202 -15.37 4.77 8.37
CA HIS A 202 -16.55 4.86 9.20
C HIS A 202 -16.49 3.97 10.46
N GLN A 203 -16.04 2.71 10.35
CA GLN A 203 -15.89 1.80 11.50
C GLN A 203 -14.78 2.25 12.47
N CYS A 204 -13.66 2.77 11.96
CA CYS A 204 -12.59 3.33 12.77
C CYS A 204 -13.07 4.53 13.57
N ASN A 205 -13.74 5.50 12.94
CA ASN A 205 -14.28 6.68 13.61
C ASN A 205 -15.28 6.34 14.71
N LYS A 206 -16.17 5.37 14.46
CA LYS A 206 -17.09 4.89 15.49
C LYS A 206 -16.35 4.21 16.65
N SER A 207 -15.30 3.45 16.38
CA SER A 207 -14.51 2.79 17.43
C SER A 207 -13.75 3.81 18.27
N LEU A 208 -13.15 4.80 17.62
CA LEU A 208 -12.44 5.92 18.22
C LEU A 208 -13.34 6.73 19.16
N LEU A 209 -14.55 7.09 18.69
CA LEU A 209 -15.56 7.76 19.53
C LEU A 209 -15.93 6.94 20.77
N ARG A 210 -16.07 5.62 20.64
CA ARG A 210 -16.43 4.73 21.76
C ARG A 210 -15.31 4.63 22.77
N GLN A 211 -14.06 4.60 22.33
CA GLN A 211 -12.90 4.65 23.22
C GLN A 211 -12.87 5.98 23.99
N LEU A 212 -13.05 7.10 23.30
CA LEU A 212 -13.11 8.42 23.92
C LEU A 212 -14.20 8.49 25.00
N GLU A 213 -15.42 8.05 24.66
CA GLU A 213 -16.56 7.97 25.58
C GLU A 213 -16.28 7.11 26.82
N LEU A 214 -15.62 5.96 26.65
CA LEU A 214 -15.28 5.05 27.74
C LEU A 214 -14.19 5.61 28.64
N LYS A 215 -13.13 6.21 28.06
CA LYS A 215 -12.07 6.86 28.83
C LYS A 215 -12.64 7.98 29.69
N THR A 216 -13.51 8.81 29.12
CA THR A 216 -14.18 9.86 29.90
C THR A 216 -15.04 9.27 31.02
N ILE A 217 -15.83 8.21 30.77
CA ILE A 217 -16.63 7.58 31.84
C ILE A 217 -15.76 6.96 32.94
N ASN A 218 -14.62 6.35 32.58
CA ASN A 218 -13.75 5.67 33.54
C ASN A 218 -13.23 6.63 34.61
N GLU A 219 -12.87 7.86 34.21
CA GLU A 219 -12.43 8.91 35.12
C GLU A 219 -13.58 9.50 35.96
N PHE A 220 -14.79 9.56 35.41
CA PHE A 220 -15.99 10.02 36.13
C PHE A 220 -16.60 8.98 37.09
N LYS A 221 -15.82 7.98 37.53
CA LYS A 221 -16.19 7.12 38.67
C LYS A 221 -16.55 7.95 39.92
N ILE A 222 -15.93 9.12 40.07
CA ILE A 222 -16.24 10.10 41.11
C ILE A 222 -17.40 10.98 40.62
N SER A 223 -18.50 11.01 41.39
CA SER A 223 -19.77 11.62 40.99
C SER A 223 -19.62 12.99 40.28
N PRO A 224 -20.23 13.19 39.10
CA PRO A 224 -20.10 14.44 38.35
C PRO A 224 -20.62 15.65 39.15
N LYS A 225 -19.75 16.63 39.38
CA LYS A 225 -20.05 17.87 40.13
C LYS A 225 -21.18 18.70 39.49
N ARG A 226 -21.24 18.79 38.15
CA ARG A 226 -22.22 19.61 37.41
C ARG A 226 -23.45 18.79 36.97
N LYS A 227 -24.66 19.36 37.11
CA LYS A 227 -25.92 18.73 36.63
C LYS A 227 -25.92 18.46 35.11
N SER A 228 -25.28 19.32 34.31
CA SER A 228 -25.10 19.14 32.86
C SER A 228 -24.29 17.87 32.54
N HIS A 229 -23.23 17.63 33.31
CA HIS A 229 -22.36 16.46 33.16
C HIS A 229 -23.14 15.15 33.42
N LYS A 230 -24.03 15.12 34.42
CA LYS A 230 -24.92 13.97 34.68
C LYS A 230 -25.76 13.58 33.46
N LYS A 231 -26.31 14.56 32.72
CA LYS A 231 -27.10 14.31 31.51
C LYS A 231 -26.25 13.75 30.38
N ILE A 232 -25.05 14.30 30.17
CA ILE A 232 -24.10 13.83 29.15
C ILE A 232 -23.67 12.39 29.45
N ILE A 233 -23.25 12.10 30.68
CA ILE A 233 -22.82 10.75 31.11
C ILE A 233 -23.97 9.74 30.94
N LYS A 234 -25.21 10.10 31.30
CA LYS A 234 -26.39 9.24 31.07
C LYS A 234 -26.59 8.92 29.58
N ASN A 235 -26.41 9.91 28.70
CA ASN A 235 -26.48 9.70 27.25
C ASN A 235 -25.36 8.78 26.76
N ILE A 236 -24.12 8.98 27.21
CA ILE A 236 -22.99 8.12 26.85
C ILE A 236 -23.25 6.68 27.29
N HIS A 237 -23.68 6.45 28.55
CA HIS A 237 -24.04 5.11 29.03
C HIS A 237 -25.11 4.44 28.15
N SER A 238 -26.15 5.18 27.73
CA SER A 238 -27.19 4.62 26.86
C SER A 238 -26.61 4.16 25.51
N ARG A 239 -25.72 4.95 24.89
CA ARG A 239 -25.08 4.60 23.62
C ARG A 239 -24.11 3.43 23.77
N LEU A 240 -23.31 3.43 24.84
CA LEU A 240 -22.36 2.36 25.12
C LEU A 240 -23.09 1.05 25.41
N SER A 241 -24.15 1.07 26.22
CA SER A 241 -24.94 -0.12 26.53
C SER A 241 -25.53 -0.78 25.27
N ASN A 242 -25.97 0.03 24.30
CA ASN A 242 -26.41 -0.47 22.99
C ASN A 242 -25.26 -1.05 22.17
N SER A 243 -24.07 -0.44 22.22
CA SER A 243 -22.88 -0.89 21.48
C SER A 243 -22.23 -2.15 22.06
N LEU A 244 -22.32 -2.35 23.38
CA LEU A 244 -21.73 -3.49 24.09
C LEU A 244 -22.37 -4.81 23.66
N SER A 245 -23.66 -4.79 23.28
CA SER A 245 -24.34 -5.96 22.72
C SER A 245 -23.65 -6.53 21.46
N ASN A 246 -22.81 -5.73 20.79
CA ASN A 246 -22.06 -6.11 19.60
C ASN A 246 -20.60 -6.51 19.87
N LEU A 247 -20.15 -6.59 21.14
CA LEU A 247 -18.81 -7.13 21.46
C LEU A 247 -18.88 -8.65 21.69
N PRO A 248 -18.24 -9.48 20.83
CA PRO A 248 -18.30 -10.94 20.98
C PRO A 248 -17.69 -11.44 22.29
N ASN A 249 -16.60 -10.81 22.78
CA ASN A 249 -15.87 -11.28 23.95
C ASN A 249 -16.60 -11.04 25.28
N LEU A 250 -17.54 -10.08 25.34
CA LEU A 250 -18.22 -9.76 26.61
C LEU A 250 -19.13 -10.92 27.08
N SER A 251 -19.62 -11.73 26.14
CA SER A 251 -20.39 -12.93 26.44
C SER A 251 -19.58 -13.99 27.20
N GLN A 252 -18.27 -14.07 26.95
CA GLN A 252 -17.38 -14.99 27.66
C GLN A 252 -17.08 -14.51 29.08
N ILE A 253 -16.95 -13.20 29.29
CA ILE A 253 -16.74 -12.62 30.62
C ILE A 253 -17.97 -12.84 31.51
N ASN A 254 -19.17 -12.62 30.97
CA ASN A 254 -20.41 -12.86 31.72
C ASN A 254 -20.60 -14.34 32.11
N ASN A 255 -20.18 -15.29 31.26
CA ASN A 255 -20.30 -16.71 31.58
C ASN A 255 -19.36 -17.13 32.73
N ASN A 256 -18.18 -16.52 32.85
CA ASN A 256 -17.26 -16.84 33.94
C ASN A 256 -17.72 -16.27 35.29
N ASN A 257 -18.41 -15.11 35.31
CA ASN A 257 -18.92 -14.52 36.56
C ASN A 257 -20.27 -15.12 37.00
N ASN A 258 -21.07 -15.63 36.06
CA ASN A 258 -22.40 -16.18 36.36
C ASN A 258 -22.39 -17.51 37.14
N ASN A 259 -21.23 -18.15 37.34
CA ASN A 259 -21.15 -19.31 38.23
C ASN A 259 -21.42 -18.97 39.71
N SER A 260 -21.59 -17.68 40.07
CA SER A 260 -21.89 -17.26 41.45
C SER A 260 -23.27 -16.61 41.65
N ILE A 261 -24.07 -16.41 40.59
CA ILE A 261 -25.43 -15.85 40.72
C ILE A 261 -26.40 -16.84 40.08
N SER A 262 -26.78 -17.84 40.87
CA SER A 262 -27.86 -18.77 40.55
C SER A 262 -29.16 -17.98 40.36
N LEU A 263 -29.50 -17.65 39.12
CA LEU A 263 -30.80 -17.09 38.73
C LEU A 263 -31.93 -18.15 38.83
N SER A 264 -31.69 -19.29 39.49
CA SER A 264 -32.64 -20.40 39.66
C SER A 264 -33.75 -20.14 40.69
N ASN A 265 -33.80 -18.98 41.35
CA ASN A 265 -34.90 -18.65 42.27
C ASN A 265 -36.13 -18.02 41.60
N TYR A 266 -36.27 -18.11 40.28
CA TYR A 266 -37.55 -17.88 39.63
C TYR A 266 -38.23 -19.24 39.42
N GLU A 267 -38.94 -19.72 40.45
CA GLU A 267 -39.93 -20.78 40.32
C GLU A 267 -40.96 -20.33 39.28
N ILE A 268 -40.92 -20.96 38.10
CA ILE A 268 -42.06 -20.99 37.22
C ILE A 268 -43.02 -21.97 37.90
N GLU A 269 -43.98 -21.47 38.67
CA GLU A 269 -45.14 -22.26 39.08
C GLU A 269 -45.85 -22.72 37.79
N ILE A 270 -45.58 -23.95 37.38
CA ILE A 270 -46.38 -24.67 36.41
C ILE A 270 -47.64 -25.10 37.17
N ASN A 271 -48.63 -24.21 37.23
CA ASN A 271 -49.91 -24.54 37.81
C ASN A 271 -50.67 -25.49 36.87
N ASN A 272 -50.41 -26.79 37.04
CA ASN A 272 -51.19 -27.88 36.46
C ASN A 272 -52.51 -27.98 37.21
N ASN A 273 -53.53 -27.21 36.82
CA ASN A 273 -54.94 -27.63 36.88
C ASN A 273 -55.88 -26.61 36.21
N ASN A 274 -56.53 -27.07 35.14
CA ASN A 274 -57.82 -26.67 34.56
C ASN A 274 -58.19 -25.18 34.42
N ASN A 275 -58.09 -24.68 33.19
CA ASN A 275 -59.02 -23.77 32.49
C ASN A 275 -59.60 -22.54 33.22
N LYS A 276 -58.82 -21.78 33.99
CA LYS A 276 -59.11 -20.36 34.22
C LYS A 276 -57.95 -19.48 33.74
N ILE A 277 -58.25 -18.67 32.72
CA ILE A 277 -57.40 -17.61 32.18
C ILE A 277 -57.17 -16.59 33.30
N LEU A 278 -56.12 -16.77 34.09
CA LEU A 278 -55.71 -15.82 35.11
C LEU A 278 -54.80 -14.76 34.45
N VAL A 279 -55.41 -13.64 34.03
CA VAL A 279 -54.70 -12.44 33.58
C VAL A 279 -54.05 -11.78 34.79
N LEU A 280 -52.83 -12.20 35.17
CA LEU A 280 -52.05 -11.48 36.18
C LEU A 280 -51.17 -10.40 35.53
N THR A 281 -51.62 -9.16 35.63
CA THR A 281 -50.77 -7.96 35.58
C THR A 281 -50.35 -7.54 36.99
N PRO A 282 -49.06 -7.15 37.20
CA PRO A 282 -48.80 -5.80 37.67
C PRO A 282 -47.59 -5.12 36.98
N LYS A 283 -47.81 -3.95 36.37
CA LYS A 283 -46.80 -3.12 35.64
C LYS A 283 -45.78 -2.41 36.54
N SER A 284 -45.96 -2.36 37.87
CA SER A 284 -45.09 -1.60 38.78
C SER A 284 -43.77 -2.30 39.11
N LYS A 285 -43.75 -3.65 39.20
CA LYS A 285 -42.51 -4.42 39.43
C LYS A 285 -41.51 -4.27 38.26
N LYS A 286 -42.00 -4.24 37.02
CA LYS A 286 -41.17 -4.03 35.80
C LYS A 286 -40.36 -2.72 35.80
N LYS A 287 -40.85 -1.64 36.43
CA LYS A 287 -40.07 -0.37 36.50
C LYS A 287 -38.92 -0.43 37.51
N LYS A 288 -39.12 -1.09 38.66
CA LYS A 288 -38.06 -1.28 39.66
C LYS A 288 -37.00 -2.25 39.11
N GLU A 289 -37.41 -3.35 38.50
CA GLU A 289 -36.52 -4.31 37.83
C GLU A 289 -35.71 -3.65 36.71
N LYS A 290 -36.34 -2.83 35.86
CA LYS A 290 -35.62 -2.11 34.79
C LYS A 290 -34.56 -1.15 35.35
N LYS A 291 -34.85 -0.44 36.45
CA LYS A 291 -33.87 0.45 37.10
C LYS A 291 -32.73 -0.34 37.75
N LEU A 292 -33.03 -1.45 38.42
CA LEU A 292 -32.03 -2.33 39.02
C LEU A 292 -31.10 -2.89 37.94
N PHE A 293 -31.67 -3.39 36.84
CA PHE A 293 -30.93 -3.90 35.69
C PHE A 293 -30.10 -2.81 34.98
N GLU A 294 -30.60 -1.58 34.87
CA GLU A 294 -29.81 -0.45 34.34
C GLU A 294 -28.65 -0.07 35.27
N ASN A 295 -28.82 -0.18 36.59
CA ASN A 295 -27.75 0.08 37.56
C ASN A 295 -26.70 -1.03 37.58
N GLU A 296 -27.10 -2.30 37.50
CA GLU A 296 -26.18 -3.43 37.34
C GLU A 296 -25.38 -3.31 36.05
N LYS A 297 -26.03 -2.99 34.92
CA LYS A 297 -25.33 -2.73 33.65
C LYS A 297 -24.32 -1.60 33.75
N LYS A 298 -24.62 -0.54 34.49
CA LYS A 298 -23.67 0.56 34.74
C LYS A 298 -22.50 0.08 35.59
N LYS A 299 -22.75 -0.67 36.67
CA LYS A 299 -21.72 -1.22 37.55
C LYS A 299 -20.77 -2.14 36.77
N ILE A 300 -21.32 -3.08 35.99
CA ILE A 300 -20.56 -3.98 35.11
C ILE A 300 -19.73 -3.20 34.08
N LEU A 301 -20.29 -2.14 33.49
CA LEU A 301 -19.58 -1.31 32.51
C LEU A 301 -18.43 -0.51 33.14
N ILE A 302 -18.59 -0.09 34.40
CA ILE A 302 -17.58 0.67 35.15
C ILE A 302 -16.47 -0.26 35.67
N GLU A 303 -16.82 -1.44 36.16
CA GLU A 303 -15.85 -2.44 36.66
C GLU A 303 -15.02 -3.02 35.51
N ASN A 304 -15.62 -3.21 34.33
CA ASN A 304 -14.94 -3.75 33.15
C ASN A 304 -14.50 -2.68 32.13
N SER A 305 -14.49 -1.40 32.49
CA SER A 305 -14.21 -0.29 31.57
C SER A 305 -12.88 -0.46 30.82
N ASN A 306 -11.81 -0.81 31.53
CA ASN A 306 -10.47 -1.02 30.95
C ASN A 306 -10.47 -2.17 29.93
N LEU A 307 -11.07 -3.31 30.27
CA LEU A 307 -11.20 -4.45 29.35
C LEU A 307 -12.04 -4.10 28.11
N ILE A 308 -13.08 -3.29 28.27
CA ILE A 308 -13.91 -2.82 27.16
C ILE A 308 -13.12 -1.84 26.28
N ILE A 309 -12.35 -0.91 26.88
CA ILE A 309 -11.46 0.03 26.18
C ILE A 309 -10.44 -0.75 25.35
N GLU A 310 -9.77 -1.73 25.94
CA GLU A 310 -8.85 -2.63 25.22
C GLU A 310 -9.55 -3.37 24.08
N GLY A 311 -10.76 -3.89 24.31
CA GLY A 311 -11.55 -4.54 23.26
C GLY A 311 -11.89 -3.61 22.08
N PHE A 312 -12.14 -2.33 22.32
CA PHE A 312 -12.31 -1.33 21.25
C PHE A 312 -10.98 -0.92 20.60
N ARG A 313 -9.88 -0.88 21.36
CA ARG A 313 -8.52 -0.62 20.87
C ARG A 313 -8.10 -1.72 19.90
N GLU A 314 -8.28 -2.98 20.25
CA GLU A 314 -8.03 -4.12 19.38
C GLU A 314 -8.90 -4.09 18.11
N LYS A 315 -10.19 -3.75 18.24
CA LYS A 315 -11.07 -3.57 17.08
C LYS A 315 -10.57 -2.47 16.15
N PHE A 316 -10.16 -1.33 16.70
CA PHE A 316 -9.59 -0.23 15.94
C PHE A 316 -8.32 -0.67 15.20
N ILE A 317 -7.36 -1.29 15.90
CA ILE A 317 -6.13 -1.81 15.29
C ILE A 317 -6.46 -2.80 14.17
N LYS A 318 -7.43 -3.70 14.38
CA LYS A 318 -7.87 -4.66 13.36
C LYS A 318 -8.49 -3.98 12.13
N TYR A 319 -9.30 -2.93 12.31
CA TYR A 319 -9.86 -2.16 11.20
C TYR A 319 -8.78 -1.37 10.47
N ASN A 320 -7.85 -0.77 11.21
CA ASN A 320 -6.70 -0.04 10.70
C ASN A 320 -5.82 -0.93 9.81
N VAL A 321 -5.39 -2.10 10.31
CA VAL A 321 -4.62 -3.11 9.54
C VAL A 321 -5.32 -3.47 8.22
N LYS A 322 -6.63 -3.69 8.29
CA LYS A 322 -7.44 -3.97 7.09
C LYS A 322 -7.48 -2.76 6.15
N TYR A 323 -7.69 -1.56 6.68
CA TYR A 323 -7.70 -0.32 5.90
C TYR A 323 -6.37 -0.17 5.14
N SER A 324 -5.22 -0.29 5.80
CA SER A 324 -3.91 -0.18 5.14
C SER A 324 -3.71 -1.25 4.05
N LYS A 325 -4.16 -2.49 4.28
CA LYS A 325 -4.15 -3.54 3.24
C LYS A 325 -4.97 -3.13 2.02
N ASN A 326 -6.15 -2.55 2.22
CA ASN A 326 -6.97 -2.07 1.11
C ASN A 326 -6.32 -0.89 0.39
N LEU A 327 -5.66 0.03 1.09
CA LEU A 327 -4.97 1.13 0.42
C LEU A 327 -3.79 0.63 -0.45
N ASN A 328 -3.11 -0.45 -0.06
CA ASN A 328 -2.08 -1.08 -0.91
C ASN A 328 -2.69 -1.78 -2.14
N MET A 329 -3.84 -2.43 -1.98
CA MET A 329 -4.58 -2.97 -3.12
C MET A 329 -5.07 -1.85 -4.03
N LEU A 330 -5.53 -0.73 -3.44
CA LEU A 330 -5.98 0.45 -4.17
C LEU A 330 -4.86 1.05 -5.03
N SER A 331 -3.65 1.18 -4.48
CA SER A 331 -2.49 1.67 -5.25
C SER A 331 -2.04 0.69 -6.34
N THR A 332 -2.20 -0.62 -6.12
CA THR A 332 -1.96 -1.63 -7.16
C THR A 332 -2.98 -1.49 -8.29
N TYR A 333 -4.27 -1.44 -7.96
CA TYR A 333 -5.33 -1.26 -8.95
C TYR A 333 -5.25 0.09 -9.67
N LEU A 334 -4.78 1.14 -9.01
CA LEU A 334 -4.54 2.45 -9.64
C LEU A 334 -3.53 2.36 -10.78
N LYS A 335 -2.38 1.71 -10.56
CA LYS A 335 -1.37 1.46 -11.61
C LYS A 335 -1.90 0.62 -12.76
N GLU A 336 -2.85 -0.26 -12.49
CA GLU A 336 -3.53 -1.07 -13.51
C GLU A 336 -4.63 -0.27 -14.23
N CYS A 337 -5.33 0.63 -13.55
CA CYS A 337 -6.30 1.58 -14.13
C CYS A 337 -5.62 2.52 -15.13
N ASP A 338 -4.38 2.93 -14.87
CA ASP A 338 -3.61 3.76 -15.80
C ASP A 338 -3.35 3.06 -17.15
N GLN A 339 -3.37 1.72 -17.16
CA GLN A 339 -3.22 0.91 -18.38
C GLN A 339 -4.55 0.74 -19.13
N GLU A 340 -5.69 1.04 -18.50
CA GLU A 340 -7.02 1.01 -19.11
C GLU A 340 -7.26 2.31 -19.89
N PHE A 341 -7.17 2.22 -21.22
CA PHE A 341 -7.23 3.40 -22.10
C PHE A 341 -8.53 4.22 -21.97
N TRP A 342 -9.63 3.61 -21.51
CA TRP A 342 -10.91 4.29 -21.31
C TRP A 342 -11.00 5.06 -19.99
N ASN A 343 -10.08 4.83 -19.06
CA ASN A 343 -10.03 5.56 -17.79
C ASN A 343 -9.25 6.86 -17.89
N LYS A 344 -8.73 7.27 -19.06
CA LYS A 344 -7.89 8.48 -19.19
C LYS A 344 -8.49 9.72 -18.52
N ASP A 345 -9.80 9.92 -18.67
CA ASP A 345 -10.51 11.05 -18.05
C ASP A 345 -10.78 10.87 -16.55
N LEU A 346 -10.75 9.63 -16.05
CA LEU A 346 -11.00 9.27 -14.65
C LEU A 346 -9.73 9.08 -13.83
N VAL A 347 -8.58 8.79 -14.46
CA VAL A 347 -7.32 8.49 -13.77
C VAL A 347 -6.91 9.64 -12.85
N SER A 348 -7.11 10.90 -13.26
CA SER A 348 -6.88 12.06 -12.40
C SER A 348 -7.75 12.02 -11.14
N HIS A 349 -9.04 11.72 -11.27
CA HIS A 349 -9.96 11.57 -10.15
C HIS A 349 -9.64 10.34 -9.29
N PHE A 350 -9.19 9.24 -9.87
CA PHE A 350 -8.76 8.05 -9.13
C PHE A 350 -7.50 8.34 -8.31
N ASN A 351 -6.52 9.05 -8.89
CA ASN A 351 -5.34 9.51 -8.19
C ASN A 351 -5.72 10.41 -7.00
N GLN A 352 -6.59 11.40 -7.23
CA GLN A 352 -7.07 12.29 -6.16
C GLN A 352 -7.86 11.54 -5.08
N LEU A 353 -8.74 10.61 -5.47
CA LEU A 353 -9.49 9.79 -4.52
C LEU A 353 -8.55 8.94 -3.66
N ALA A 354 -7.55 8.30 -4.27
CA ALA A 354 -6.56 7.52 -3.53
C ALA A 354 -5.77 8.39 -2.53
N ILE A 355 -5.39 9.61 -2.92
CA ILE A 355 -4.74 10.60 -2.03
C ILE A 355 -5.63 10.91 -0.83
N LEU A 356 -6.88 11.31 -1.07
CA LEU A 356 -7.78 11.73 0.00
C LEU A 356 -8.15 10.57 0.93
N LEU A 357 -8.29 9.34 0.41
CA LEU A 357 -8.52 8.17 1.25
C LEU A 357 -7.32 7.81 2.13
N GLU A 358 -6.10 8.08 1.64
CA GLU A 358 -4.86 7.93 2.39
C GLU A 358 -4.71 9.04 3.45
N LYS A 359 -4.93 10.32 3.08
CA LYS A 359 -4.93 11.43 4.05
C LYS A 359 -5.94 11.20 5.17
N ASN A 360 -7.16 10.76 4.84
CA ASN A 360 -8.18 10.40 5.83
C ASN A 360 -7.74 9.24 6.75
N HIS A 361 -7.08 8.21 6.20
CA HIS A 361 -6.54 7.10 6.99
C HIS A 361 -5.54 7.58 8.03
N ASN A 362 -4.62 8.42 7.55
CA ASN A 362 -3.56 9.00 8.33
C ASN A 362 -4.11 9.86 9.47
N MET A 363 -5.06 10.77 9.18
CA MET A 363 -5.73 11.57 10.20
C MET A 363 -6.42 10.72 11.27
N ILE A 364 -7.10 9.63 10.88
CA ILE A 364 -7.76 8.73 11.82
C ILE A 364 -6.74 8.04 12.75
N ASN A 365 -5.58 7.67 12.22
CA ASN A 365 -4.52 7.07 13.02
C ASN A 365 -3.89 8.09 13.98
N SER A 366 -3.70 9.33 13.53
CA SER A 366 -3.21 10.42 14.38
C SER A 366 -4.19 10.77 15.49
N MET A 367 -5.50 10.77 15.20
CA MET A 367 -6.55 10.92 16.23
C MET A 367 -6.58 9.75 17.21
N GLN A 368 -6.22 8.53 16.80
CA GLN A 368 -6.09 7.40 17.73
C GLN A 368 -4.90 7.60 18.67
N ILE A 369 -3.75 8.04 18.16
CA ILE A 369 -2.55 8.27 18.97
C ILE A 369 -2.81 9.32 20.06
N SER A 370 -3.59 10.36 19.75
CA SER A 370 -3.92 11.41 20.72
C SER A 370 -4.80 10.93 21.88
N ILE A 371 -5.57 9.85 21.68
CA ILE A 371 -6.45 9.24 22.70
C ILE A 371 -5.83 7.96 23.29
N ASP A 372 -4.71 7.45 22.76
CA ASP A 372 -4.17 6.15 23.16
C ASP A 372 -3.68 6.13 24.62
N LYS A 373 -3.00 7.21 25.06
CA LYS A 373 -2.63 7.44 26.48
C LYS A 373 -3.87 7.75 27.32
N ASP A 374 -3.84 7.40 28.60
CA ASP A 374 -4.94 7.73 29.51
C ASP A 374 -5.04 9.24 29.71
N ILE A 375 -6.28 9.70 29.95
CA ILE A 375 -6.62 11.11 30.10
C ILE A 375 -6.94 11.30 31.56
N SER A 376 -6.20 12.14 32.27
CA SER A 376 -6.44 12.42 33.69
C SER A 376 -7.85 12.99 33.92
N ASN A 377 -8.33 12.88 35.16
CA ASN A 377 -9.62 13.43 35.57
C ASN A 377 -9.81 14.94 35.24
N PRO A 378 -8.86 15.87 35.49
CA PRO A 378 -9.03 17.27 35.09
C PRO A 378 -9.18 17.44 33.57
N SER A 379 -8.42 16.71 32.77
CA SER A 379 -8.53 16.71 31.31
C SER A 379 -9.84 16.07 30.82
N CYS A 380 -10.37 15.08 31.53
CA CYS A 380 -11.70 14.52 31.25
C CYS A 380 -12.82 15.52 31.55
N HIS A 381 -12.66 16.36 32.58
CA HIS A 381 -13.56 17.48 32.85
C HIS A 381 -13.58 18.51 31.72
N PHE A 382 -12.43 18.78 31.10
CA PHE A 382 -12.31 19.61 29.91
C PHE A 382 -13.00 18.97 28.68
N LEU A 383 -12.81 17.67 28.48
CA LEU A 383 -13.33 16.94 27.33
C LEU A 383 -14.86 16.69 27.38
N LEU A 384 -15.44 16.50 28.57
CA LEU A 384 -16.82 16.05 28.73
C LEU A 384 -17.88 16.97 28.05
N PRO A 385 -17.80 18.31 28.14
CA PRO A 385 -18.69 19.21 27.40
C PRO A 385 -18.56 19.11 25.88
N LEU A 386 -17.41 18.68 25.36
CA LEU A 386 -17.13 18.56 23.92
C LEU A 386 -17.69 17.27 23.31
N ILE A 387 -17.83 16.19 24.09
CA ILE A 387 -18.27 14.86 23.63
C ILE A 387 -19.61 14.88 22.85
N PRO A 388 -20.65 15.62 23.27
CA PRO A 388 -21.88 15.72 22.49
C PRO A 388 -21.63 16.24 21.06
N PHE A 389 -20.80 17.25 20.89
CA PHE A 389 -20.44 17.84 19.58
C PHE A 389 -19.61 16.86 18.75
N ILE A 390 -18.56 16.27 19.34
CA ILE A 390 -17.72 15.24 18.71
C ILE A 390 -18.58 14.07 18.20
N ASN A 391 -19.53 13.60 19.01
CA ASN A 391 -20.45 12.54 18.61
C ASN A 391 -21.36 12.97 17.44
N ILE A 392 -21.83 14.21 17.41
CA ILE A 392 -22.66 14.71 16.28
C ILE A 392 -21.82 14.76 15.00
N ILE A 393 -20.58 15.29 15.07
CA ILE A 393 -19.63 15.35 13.94
C ILE A 393 -19.37 13.93 13.40
N ILE A 394 -18.97 12.99 14.26
CA ILE A 394 -18.65 11.62 13.86
C ILE A 394 -19.88 10.89 13.29
N ASN A 395 -21.08 11.09 13.84
CA ASN A 395 -22.29 10.48 13.29
C ASN A 395 -22.71 11.09 11.94
N HIS A 396 -22.56 12.39 11.74
CA HIS A 396 -22.84 13.02 10.45
C HIS A 396 -21.81 12.62 9.39
N SER A 397 -20.53 12.63 9.75
CA SER A 397 -19.42 12.08 8.97
C SER A 397 -19.68 10.62 8.54
N SER A 398 -20.13 9.78 9.47
CA SER A 398 -20.55 8.39 9.21
C SER A 398 -21.69 8.28 8.19
N ASN A 399 -22.68 9.17 8.25
CA ASN A 399 -23.77 9.20 7.28
C ASN A 399 -23.28 9.67 5.90
N ILE A 400 -22.36 10.63 5.85
CA ILE A 400 -21.73 11.10 4.61
C ILE A 400 -20.97 9.94 3.93
N PHE A 401 -20.17 9.18 4.68
CA PHE A 401 -19.51 7.97 4.16
C PHE A 401 -20.49 6.98 3.55
N THR A 402 -21.59 6.70 4.24
CA THR A 402 -22.62 5.78 3.72
C THR A 402 -23.24 6.31 2.42
N ILE A 403 -23.41 7.62 2.27
CA ILE A 403 -23.89 8.20 1.02
C ILE A 403 -22.82 8.09 -0.08
N MET A 404 -21.56 8.42 0.21
CA MET A 404 -20.46 8.31 -0.74
C MET A 404 -20.24 6.87 -1.21
N GLU A 405 -20.33 5.87 -0.32
CA GLU A 405 -20.31 4.44 -0.69
C GLU A 405 -21.39 4.14 -1.75
N ASN A 406 -22.61 4.62 -1.53
CA ASN A 406 -23.72 4.43 -2.48
C ASN A 406 -23.53 5.22 -3.78
N GLN A 407 -22.84 6.37 -3.77
CA GLN A 407 -22.48 7.13 -4.97
C GLN A 407 -21.48 6.35 -5.83
N ILE A 408 -20.40 5.85 -5.23
CA ILE A 408 -19.37 5.07 -5.94
C ILE A 408 -19.95 3.76 -6.51
N LEU A 409 -20.84 3.09 -5.77
CA LEU A 409 -21.50 1.86 -6.23
C LEU A 409 -22.52 2.10 -7.36
N GLY A 410 -22.82 3.36 -7.73
CA GLY A 410 -23.79 3.68 -8.78
C GLY A 410 -25.24 3.47 -8.35
N ASN A 411 -25.55 3.44 -7.05
CA ASN A 411 -26.91 3.27 -6.54
C ASN A 411 -27.80 4.51 -6.78
N TYR A 412 -27.20 5.66 -7.10
CA TYR A 412 -27.91 6.90 -7.44
C TYR A 412 -27.96 7.12 -8.96
N ARG A 413 -29.14 7.53 -9.46
CA ARG A 413 -29.35 7.81 -10.89
C ARG A 413 -29.06 9.28 -11.21
N ILE A 414 -28.51 9.58 -12.39
CA ILE A 414 -28.48 10.96 -12.88
C ILE A 414 -29.86 11.29 -13.47
N SER A 415 -30.55 12.31 -12.96
CA SER A 415 -31.91 12.66 -13.41
C SER A 415 -31.98 13.04 -14.90
N LYS A 416 -30.96 13.75 -15.41
CA LYS A 416 -30.96 14.30 -16.79
C LYS A 416 -30.64 13.28 -17.90
N THR A 417 -30.12 12.10 -17.59
CA THR A 417 -29.68 11.15 -18.63
C THR A 417 -30.84 10.39 -19.26
N LYS A 418 -31.96 10.17 -18.56
CA LYS A 418 -33.15 9.60 -19.21
C LYS A 418 -33.65 10.50 -20.34
N LEU A 419 -33.70 11.81 -20.12
CA LEU A 419 -34.12 12.76 -21.15
C LEU A 419 -33.16 12.74 -22.35
N LYS A 420 -31.84 12.79 -22.10
CA LYS A 420 -30.84 12.73 -23.18
C LYS A 420 -30.84 11.40 -23.93
N ILE A 421 -31.02 10.27 -23.25
CA ILE A 421 -31.13 8.95 -23.89
C ILE A 421 -32.45 8.84 -24.64
N LYS A 422 -33.57 9.34 -24.11
CA LYS A 422 -34.86 9.40 -24.81
C LYS A 422 -34.73 10.28 -26.06
N ILE A 423 -34.05 11.43 -25.99
CA ILE A 423 -33.74 12.29 -27.15
C ILE A 423 -32.78 11.61 -28.13
N PHE A 424 -31.73 10.95 -27.64
CA PHE A 424 -30.77 10.23 -28.47
C PHE A 424 -31.44 9.05 -29.18
N LEU A 425 -32.21 8.21 -28.46
CA LEU A 425 -33.00 7.13 -29.03
C LEU A 425 -34.09 7.64 -29.95
N LYS A 426 -34.73 8.79 -29.66
CA LYS A 426 -35.71 9.42 -30.57
C LYS A 426 -35.00 9.95 -31.83
N LYS A 427 -33.78 10.49 -31.73
CA LYS A 427 -32.94 10.87 -32.88
C LYS A 427 -32.43 9.64 -33.64
N PHE A 428 -32.01 8.57 -32.96
CA PHE A 428 -31.52 7.34 -33.57
C PHE A 428 -32.66 6.58 -34.26
N LYS A 429 -33.84 6.50 -33.62
CA LYS A 429 -35.08 5.98 -34.20
C LYS A 429 -35.56 6.85 -35.36
N LYS A 430 -35.43 8.19 -35.28
CA LYS A 430 -35.66 9.07 -36.44
C LYS A 430 -34.64 8.84 -37.55
N LEU A 431 -33.36 8.62 -37.26
CA LEU A 431 -32.35 8.29 -38.27
C LEU A 431 -32.63 6.94 -38.94
N PHE A 432 -33.08 5.94 -38.18
CA PHE A 432 -33.47 4.63 -38.72
C PHE A 432 -34.81 4.69 -39.47
N ASN A 433 -35.82 5.41 -38.97
CA ASN A 433 -37.13 5.52 -39.61
C ASN A 433 -37.17 6.52 -40.78
N ASN A 434 -36.32 7.55 -40.80
CA ASN A 434 -36.31 8.53 -41.91
C ASN A 434 -35.88 7.93 -43.24
N ASN A 435 -35.30 6.72 -43.25
CA ASN A 435 -35.04 6.05 -44.52
C ASN A 435 -36.27 5.39 -45.13
N ASN A 436 -37.36 5.16 -44.38
CA ASN A 436 -38.44 4.29 -44.89
C ASN A 436 -39.87 4.83 -44.81
N ASN A 437 -40.18 6.06 -44.40
CA ASN A 437 -41.54 6.59 -44.58
C ASN A 437 -41.60 8.13 -44.60
N LYS A 438 -41.67 8.71 -45.80
CA LYS A 438 -42.46 9.92 -46.05
C LYS A 438 -43.93 9.48 -46.10
N ASN A 439 -44.82 10.25 -45.50
CA ASN A 439 -46.29 10.07 -45.42
C ASN A 439 -46.75 9.28 -44.18
N ASN A 440 -47.02 9.98 -43.08
CA ASN A 440 -48.38 10.07 -42.53
C ASN A 440 -48.43 10.99 -41.30
N LYS A 441 -49.59 11.66 -41.23
CA LYS A 441 -49.99 12.82 -40.43
C LYS A 441 -50.21 12.51 -38.95
N ASP A 442 -50.04 13.57 -38.16
CA ASP A 442 -50.91 14.06 -37.08
C ASP A 442 -51.63 12.99 -36.24
N GLY A 443 -51.11 12.76 -35.05
CA GLY A 443 -51.78 12.07 -33.96
C GLY A 443 -51.32 12.69 -32.66
N ASP A 444 -52.13 13.63 -32.16
CA ASP A 444 -52.04 14.20 -30.81
C ASP A 444 -52.23 13.08 -29.80
N GLU A 445 -51.19 12.76 -29.02
CA GLU A 445 -51.31 11.86 -27.86
C GLU A 445 -50.92 12.65 -26.62
N ASP A 446 -51.97 13.11 -25.94
CA ASP A 446 -51.99 13.65 -24.59
C ASP A 446 -51.53 12.56 -23.58
N GLU A 447 -50.34 12.72 -22.98
CA GLU A 447 -49.88 11.91 -21.84
C GLU A 447 -49.19 12.83 -20.80
N ASP A 448 -49.93 13.71 -20.12
CA ASP A 448 -49.29 14.73 -19.24
C ASP A 448 -49.64 14.72 -17.73
N ASP A 449 -50.42 13.77 -17.19
CA ASP A 449 -50.79 13.84 -15.74
C ASP A 449 -50.13 12.78 -14.81
N ASP A 450 -49.70 11.62 -15.29
CA ASP A 450 -49.04 10.60 -14.44
C ASP A 450 -47.54 10.89 -14.16
N GLU A 451 -46.99 11.98 -14.70
CA GLU A 451 -45.56 12.29 -14.59
C GLU A 451 -45.18 12.94 -13.23
N ILE A 452 -46.12 13.58 -12.52
CA ILE A 452 -45.81 14.44 -11.36
C ILE A 452 -45.35 13.63 -10.13
N ASP A 453 -45.99 12.51 -9.78
CA ASP A 453 -45.64 11.76 -8.56
C ASP A 453 -44.46 10.78 -8.74
N LEU A 454 -44.28 10.24 -9.95
CA LEU A 454 -43.08 9.50 -10.33
C LEU A 454 -41.82 10.39 -10.22
N ASN A 455 -41.94 11.69 -10.43
CA ASN A 455 -40.83 12.63 -10.32
C ASN A 455 -40.32 12.80 -8.88
N LYS A 456 -41.19 12.80 -7.84
CA LYS A 456 -40.75 12.92 -6.43
C LYS A 456 -39.98 11.69 -5.94
N ILE A 457 -40.45 10.48 -6.24
CA ILE A 457 -39.78 9.23 -5.83
C ILE A 457 -38.44 9.06 -6.58
N ASN A 458 -38.42 9.37 -7.88
CA ASN A 458 -37.20 9.29 -8.68
C ASN A 458 -36.16 10.34 -8.25
N TYR A 459 -36.58 11.53 -7.81
CA TYR A 459 -35.67 12.56 -7.32
C TYR A 459 -34.92 12.14 -6.05
N LYS A 460 -35.58 11.43 -5.11
CA LYS A 460 -34.93 10.89 -3.89
C LYS A 460 -33.80 9.88 -4.16
N LYS A 461 -33.80 9.25 -5.35
CA LYS A 461 -32.72 8.35 -5.81
C LYS A 461 -31.73 9.04 -6.76
N SER A 462 -31.81 10.37 -6.92
CA SER A 462 -30.92 11.09 -7.80
C SER A 462 -29.55 11.36 -7.17
N LEU A 463 -28.50 11.40 -8.00
CA LEU A 463 -27.14 11.74 -7.57
C LEU A 463 -27.09 13.16 -6.98
N ASN A 464 -27.82 14.11 -7.59
CA ASN A 464 -27.91 15.49 -7.10
C ASN A 464 -28.54 15.56 -5.70
N TYR A 465 -29.66 14.86 -5.48
CA TYR A 465 -30.28 14.80 -4.15
C TYR A 465 -29.36 14.19 -3.09
N SER A 466 -28.58 13.16 -3.47
CA SER A 466 -27.58 12.58 -2.57
C SER A 466 -26.49 13.60 -2.17
N GLN A 467 -26.06 14.45 -3.11
CA GLN A 467 -25.09 15.50 -2.86
C GLN A 467 -25.68 16.64 -2.01
N GLU A 468 -26.92 17.04 -2.25
CA GLU A 468 -27.64 18.01 -1.40
C GLU A 468 -27.76 17.51 0.05
N ARG A 469 -28.00 16.21 0.26
CA ARG A 469 -27.98 15.61 1.60
C ARG A 469 -26.61 15.71 2.25
N ILE A 470 -25.54 15.42 1.52
CA ILE A 470 -24.16 15.57 2.01
C ILE A 470 -23.90 17.04 2.41
N LEU A 471 -24.26 18.00 1.56
CA LEU A 471 -24.12 19.43 1.86
C LEU A 471 -24.93 19.84 3.09
N LYS A 472 -26.14 19.30 3.28
CA LYS A 472 -26.93 19.52 4.50
C LYS A 472 -26.27 18.96 5.75
N TYR A 473 -25.55 17.83 5.65
CA TYR A 473 -24.75 17.33 6.76
C TYR A 473 -23.52 18.21 7.02
N PHE A 474 -22.80 18.67 6.00
CA PHE A 474 -21.68 19.60 6.19
C PHE A 474 -22.11 20.93 6.80
N LYS A 475 -23.22 21.53 6.36
CA LYS A 475 -23.78 22.75 7.01
C LYS A 475 -24.06 22.55 8.50
N ARG A 476 -24.50 21.35 8.90
CA ARG A 476 -24.71 21.00 10.31
C ARG A 476 -23.39 20.79 11.03
N ILE A 477 -22.41 20.14 10.40
CA ILE A 477 -21.06 19.94 10.94
C ILE A 477 -20.39 21.29 11.18
N GLU A 478 -20.37 22.19 10.19
CA GLU A 478 -19.80 23.55 10.29
C GLU A 478 -20.45 24.34 11.44
N LYS A 479 -21.79 24.25 11.61
CA LYS A 479 -22.48 24.85 12.76
C LYS A 479 -22.03 24.25 14.09
N VAL A 480 -21.93 22.92 14.17
CA VAL A 480 -21.51 22.18 15.37
C VAL A 480 -20.04 22.43 15.69
N GLU A 481 -19.18 22.61 14.68
CA GLU A 481 -17.78 23.01 14.84
C GLU A 481 -17.67 24.41 15.42
N MET A 482 -18.44 25.38 14.92
CA MET A 482 -18.49 26.72 15.51
C MET A 482 -18.98 26.69 16.97
N GLU A 483 -20.01 25.89 17.28
CA GLU A 483 -20.48 25.69 18.65
C GLU A 483 -19.43 25.01 19.53
N MET A 484 -18.75 23.99 19.01
CA MET A 484 -17.65 23.28 19.68
C MET A 484 -16.47 24.21 19.95
N CYS A 485 -16.06 25.04 18.98
CA CYS A 485 -14.99 26.04 19.16
C CYS A 485 -15.39 27.11 20.18
N LYS A 486 -16.67 27.53 20.22
CA LYS A 486 -17.18 28.46 21.24
C LYS A 486 -17.18 27.84 22.64
N GLU A 487 -17.57 26.57 22.78
CA GLU A 487 -17.48 25.87 24.06
C GLU A 487 -16.02 25.61 24.45
N TYR A 488 -15.17 25.26 23.48
CA TYR A 488 -13.73 25.09 23.67
C TYR A 488 -13.09 26.37 24.20
N SER A 489 -13.35 27.53 23.56
CA SER A 489 -12.79 28.81 24.00
C SER A 489 -13.33 29.27 25.37
N LYS A 490 -14.58 28.97 25.71
CA LYS A 490 -15.12 29.22 27.06
C LYS A 490 -14.39 28.43 28.14
N ILE A 491 -14.00 27.19 27.85
CA ILE A 491 -13.24 26.36 28.78
C ILE A 491 -11.78 26.83 28.82
N GLU A 492 -11.22 27.26 27.68
CA GLU A 492 -9.84 27.76 27.58
C GLU A 492 -9.60 29.05 28.37
N ILE A 493 -10.58 29.96 28.40
CA ILE A 493 -10.49 31.26 29.07
C ILE A 493 -10.56 31.15 30.60
N THR A 494 -11.00 30.02 31.18
CA THR A 494 -10.96 29.87 32.64
C THR A 494 -9.50 29.76 33.09
N ASN A 495 -9.03 30.74 33.89
CA ASN A 495 -7.68 30.83 34.47
C ASN A 495 -7.18 29.52 35.12
N ASP A 496 -8.08 28.60 35.44
CA ASP A 496 -7.80 27.25 35.94
C ASP A 496 -6.76 26.48 35.09
N LEU A 497 -6.69 26.73 33.77
CA LEU A 497 -5.73 26.05 32.88
C LEU A 497 -4.25 26.38 33.16
N LEU A 498 -3.95 27.56 33.67
CA LEU A 498 -2.57 27.95 34.03
C LEU A 498 -2.08 27.28 35.32
N HIS A 499 -3.01 26.79 36.16
CA HIS A 499 -2.72 26.15 37.44
C HIS A 499 -2.71 24.61 37.37
N LEU A 500 -2.90 24.07 36.17
CA LEU A 500 -2.88 22.64 35.93
C LEU A 500 -1.44 22.09 35.99
N GLU A 501 -1.28 20.92 36.64
CA GLU A 501 -0.02 20.18 36.73
C GLU A 501 0.60 19.97 35.33
N GLU A 502 1.94 19.93 35.24
CA GLU A 502 2.70 19.79 33.98
C GLU A 502 2.15 18.67 33.09
N ASP A 503 1.83 17.51 33.68
CA ASP A 503 1.26 16.36 32.98
C ASP A 503 -0.08 16.70 32.31
N SER A 504 -0.97 17.39 33.03
CA SER A 504 -2.31 17.71 32.53
C SER A 504 -2.31 18.73 31.38
N GLN A 505 -1.35 19.66 31.34
CA GLN A 505 -1.18 20.57 30.21
C GLN A 505 -0.78 19.82 28.93
N CYS A 506 0.11 18.82 29.03
CA CYS A 506 0.44 17.95 27.91
C CYS A 506 -0.81 17.22 27.39
N GLU A 507 -1.68 16.77 28.29
CA GLU A 507 -2.93 16.11 27.89
C GLU A 507 -3.91 17.04 27.19
N ILE A 508 -3.98 18.30 27.61
CA ILE A 508 -4.79 19.32 26.95
C ILE A 508 -4.26 19.58 25.55
N SER A 509 -2.94 19.67 25.35
CA SER A 509 -2.36 19.74 24.00
C SER A 509 -2.78 18.53 23.15
N ARG A 510 -2.82 17.30 23.70
CA ARG A 510 -3.33 16.12 22.98
C ARG A 510 -4.83 16.21 22.65
N ILE A 511 -5.65 16.75 23.56
CA ILE A 511 -7.08 16.94 23.31
C ILE A 511 -7.29 18.00 22.22
N HIS A 512 -6.55 19.10 22.29
CA HIS A 512 -6.54 20.13 21.24
C HIS A 512 -6.14 19.54 19.89
N PHE A 513 -5.08 18.73 19.87
CA PHE A 513 -4.65 17.99 18.69
C PHE A 513 -5.76 17.12 18.11
N PHE A 514 -6.46 16.37 18.97
CA PHE A 514 -7.59 15.54 18.57
C PHE A 514 -8.71 16.38 17.94
N VAL A 515 -9.10 17.48 18.58
CA VAL A 515 -10.19 18.34 18.12
C VAL A 515 -9.85 18.99 16.77
N ASN A 516 -8.62 19.50 16.61
CA ASN A 516 -8.17 20.08 15.35
C ASN A 516 -8.05 19.05 14.23
N LEU A 517 -7.56 17.85 14.53
CA LEU A 517 -7.55 16.78 13.54
C LEU A 517 -8.96 16.40 13.12
N LEU A 518 -9.93 16.40 14.05
CA LEU A 518 -11.32 16.11 13.73
C LEU A 518 -11.94 17.17 12.80
N THR A 519 -11.63 18.46 12.99
CA THR A 519 -12.10 19.54 12.11
C THR A 519 -11.36 19.56 10.76
N SER A 520 -10.06 19.28 10.73
CA SER A 520 -9.33 19.12 9.46
C SER A 520 -9.84 17.89 8.70
N PHE A 521 -10.19 16.82 9.41
CA PHE A 521 -10.78 15.62 8.83
C PHE A 521 -12.14 15.92 8.18
N THR A 522 -13.04 16.67 8.81
CA THR A 522 -14.33 17.05 8.19
C THR A 522 -14.16 17.94 6.97
N LYS A 523 -13.20 18.87 6.98
CA LYS A 523 -12.82 19.67 5.79
C LYS A 523 -12.35 18.77 4.65
N GLN A 524 -11.46 17.82 4.91
CA GLN A 524 -11.02 16.85 3.90
C GLN A 524 -12.15 15.93 3.41
N GLN A 525 -13.11 15.60 4.26
CA GLN A 525 -14.29 14.85 3.84
C GLN A 525 -15.16 15.64 2.87
N LYS A 526 -15.22 16.96 2.99
CA LYS A 526 -15.94 17.83 2.06
C LYS A 526 -15.32 17.74 0.68
N GLU A 527 -13.99 17.87 0.58
CA GLU A 527 -13.23 17.66 -0.66
C GLU A 527 -13.40 16.23 -1.19
N LEU A 528 -13.29 15.21 -0.34
CA LEU A 528 -13.52 13.82 -0.74
C LEU A 528 -14.92 13.64 -1.35
N SER A 529 -15.93 14.27 -0.78
CA SER A 529 -17.30 14.18 -1.29
C SER A 529 -17.49 14.86 -2.66
N THR A 530 -16.77 15.95 -2.95
CA THR A 530 -16.85 16.62 -4.25
C THR A 530 -16.17 15.78 -5.33
N ILE A 531 -15.04 15.13 -5.00
CA ILE A 531 -14.35 14.20 -5.90
C ILE A 531 -15.18 12.95 -6.14
N VAL A 532 -15.75 12.35 -5.09
CA VAL A 532 -16.65 11.20 -5.22
C VAL A 532 -17.87 11.54 -6.08
N TYR A 533 -18.47 12.71 -5.89
CA TYR A 533 -19.58 13.17 -6.72
C TYR A 533 -19.19 13.34 -8.19
N THR A 534 -18.07 14.01 -8.47
CA THR A 534 -17.55 14.24 -9.82
C THR A 534 -17.22 12.92 -10.51
N MET A 535 -16.52 12.03 -9.81
CA MET A 535 -16.20 10.69 -10.26
C MET A 535 -17.47 9.87 -10.53
N SER A 536 -18.45 9.88 -9.62
CA SER A 536 -19.72 9.16 -9.80
C SER A 536 -20.51 9.68 -11.00
N ARG A 537 -20.45 10.99 -11.25
CA ARG A 537 -21.06 11.61 -12.44
C ARG A 537 -20.39 11.12 -13.73
N CYS A 538 -19.07 11.02 -13.74
CA CYS A 538 -18.30 10.48 -14.86
C CYS A 538 -18.57 8.97 -15.04
N LEU A 539 -18.49 8.17 -13.98
CA LEU A 539 -18.75 6.71 -13.99
C LEU A 539 -20.15 6.34 -14.46
N TYR A 540 -21.18 7.11 -14.09
CA TYR A 540 -22.54 6.86 -14.57
C TYR A 540 -22.63 7.01 -16.10
N ARG A 541 -21.91 7.96 -16.70
CA ARG A 541 -21.82 8.11 -18.16
C ARG A 541 -21.14 6.88 -18.77
N GLN A 542 -20.19 6.28 -18.06
CA GLN A 542 -19.42 5.16 -18.53
C GLN A 542 -20.19 3.81 -18.46
N ASN A 543 -20.65 3.37 -17.29
CA ASN A 543 -21.09 1.97 -17.06
C ASN A 543 -22.13 1.40 -18.05
N ARG A 544 -22.98 2.23 -18.69
CA ARG A 544 -23.98 1.75 -19.66
C ARG A 544 -23.48 1.60 -21.10
N ILE A 545 -22.45 2.33 -21.47
CA ILE A 545 -21.98 2.42 -22.85
C ILE A 545 -20.80 1.45 -23.08
N TYR A 546 -19.96 1.23 -22.06
CA TYR A 546 -18.71 0.48 -22.23
C TYR A 546 -18.86 -1.01 -22.48
N HIS A 547 -19.77 -1.77 -21.87
CA HIS A 547 -19.76 -3.22 -22.16
C HIS A 547 -19.96 -3.52 -23.65
N PHE A 548 -20.75 -2.67 -24.33
CA PHE A 548 -20.96 -2.76 -25.78
C PHE A 548 -19.83 -2.12 -26.59
N GLU A 549 -19.41 -0.89 -26.26
CA GLU A 549 -18.28 -0.23 -26.93
C GLU A 549 -16.96 -0.99 -26.75
N MET A 550 -16.73 -1.62 -25.60
CA MET A 550 -15.57 -2.46 -25.32
C MET A 550 -15.56 -3.71 -26.16
N PHE A 551 -16.69 -4.40 -26.28
CA PHE A 551 -16.78 -5.54 -27.18
C PHE A 551 -16.40 -5.11 -28.61
N LEU A 552 -16.94 -3.98 -29.08
CA LEU A 552 -16.60 -3.41 -30.37
C LEU A 552 -15.13 -2.95 -30.47
N LEU A 553 -14.57 -2.32 -29.43
CA LEU A 553 -13.19 -1.84 -29.42
C LEU A 553 -12.18 -2.98 -29.31
N ILE A 554 -12.48 -4.03 -28.54
CA ILE A 554 -11.67 -5.26 -28.49
C ILE A 554 -11.71 -5.93 -29.86
N LEU A 555 -12.89 -6.06 -30.49
CA LEU A 555 -13.00 -6.56 -31.87
C LEU A 555 -12.19 -5.70 -32.84
N CYS A 556 -12.37 -4.38 -32.81
CA CYS A 556 -11.65 -3.43 -33.65
C CYS A 556 -10.15 -3.44 -33.38
N TRP A 557 -9.72 -3.60 -32.13
CA TRP A 557 -8.32 -3.70 -31.77
C TRP A 557 -7.73 -5.01 -32.27
N PHE A 558 -8.43 -6.13 -32.15
CA PHE A 558 -8.00 -7.43 -32.70
C PHE A 558 -7.89 -7.36 -34.24
N LEU A 559 -8.89 -6.76 -34.90
CA LEU A 559 -8.90 -6.54 -36.35
C LEU A 559 -7.80 -5.56 -36.82
N ASN A 560 -7.47 -4.56 -36.00
CA ASN A 560 -6.44 -3.56 -36.32
C ASN A 560 -5.06 -3.89 -35.73
N PHE A 561 -4.90 -4.95 -34.93
CA PHE A 561 -3.63 -5.31 -34.30
C PHE A 561 -2.50 -5.52 -35.33
N PRO A 562 -2.75 -6.18 -36.50
CA PRO A 562 -1.75 -6.26 -37.56
C PRO A 562 -1.35 -4.87 -38.10
N LYS A 563 -2.33 -3.97 -38.30
CA LYS A 563 -2.08 -2.59 -38.73
C LYS A 563 -1.28 -1.81 -37.67
N PHE A 564 -1.60 -1.99 -36.38
CA PHE A 564 -0.89 -1.35 -35.28
C PHE A 564 0.57 -1.83 -35.17
N LEU A 565 0.82 -3.14 -35.28
CA LEU A 565 2.17 -3.69 -35.34
C LEU A 565 2.94 -3.14 -36.55
N TYR A 566 2.29 -3.09 -37.72
CA TYR A 566 2.88 -2.51 -38.92
C TYR A 566 3.22 -1.02 -38.74
N CYS A 567 2.32 -0.21 -38.15
CA CYS A 567 2.56 1.20 -37.85
C CYS A 567 3.69 1.40 -36.84
N LYS A 568 3.73 0.64 -35.73
CA LYS A 568 4.82 0.73 -34.75
C LYS A 568 6.15 0.28 -35.35
N PHE A 569 6.15 -0.77 -36.17
CA PHE A 569 7.34 -1.21 -36.90
C PHE A 569 7.82 -0.14 -37.88
N LYS A 570 6.91 0.51 -38.62
CA LYS A 570 7.21 1.64 -39.50
C LYS A 570 7.76 2.86 -38.75
N ILE A 571 7.21 3.20 -37.58
CA ILE A 571 7.74 4.26 -36.70
C ILE A 571 9.11 3.89 -36.17
N PHE A 572 9.32 2.65 -35.74
CA PHE A 572 10.63 2.16 -35.31
C PHE A 572 11.67 2.26 -36.43
N LEU A 573 11.31 1.87 -37.66
CA LEU A 573 12.15 2.04 -38.84
C LEU A 573 12.42 3.53 -39.15
N LYS A 574 11.41 4.41 -39.02
CA LYS A 574 11.55 5.86 -39.21
C LYS A 574 12.48 6.48 -38.16
N ASN A 575 12.30 6.17 -36.88
CA ASN A 575 13.16 6.62 -35.78
C ASN A 575 14.60 6.11 -35.96
N ARG A 576 14.77 4.87 -36.43
CA ARG A 576 16.10 4.34 -36.76
C ARG A 576 16.75 5.10 -37.92
N LYS A 577 15.98 5.47 -38.95
CA LYS A 577 16.46 6.34 -40.05
C LYS A 577 16.78 7.76 -39.56
N GLN A 578 15.96 8.35 -38.69
CA GLN A 578 16.16 9.69 -38.14
C GLN A 578 17.38 9.74 -37.19
N ASN A 579 17.56 8.73 -36.34
CA ASN A 579 18.76 8.57 -35.51
C ASN A 579 20.02 8.39 -36.37
N LYS A 580 19.93 7.69 -37.51
CA LYS A 580 21.04 7.64 -38.48
C LYS A 580 21.33 9.01 -39.12
N LYS A 581 20.30 9.81 -39.43
CA LYS A 581 20.47 11.18 -39.96
C LYS A 581 21.04 12.15 -38.93
N LEU A 582 20.54 12.16 -37.69
CA LEU A 582 21.09 12.95 -36.57
C LEU A 582 22.55 12.60 -36.30
N LYS A 583 22.90 11.31 -36.35
CA LYS A 583 24.31 10.87 -36.25
C LYS A 583 25.17 11.37 -37.42
N LYS A 584 24.61 11.57 -38.62
CA LYS A 584 25.33 12.18 -39.75
C LYS A 584 25.45 13.70 -39.62
N GLN A 585 24.41 14.40 -39.17
CA GLN A 585 24.46 15.85 -38.93
C GLN A 585 25.44 16.23 -37.83
N ARG A 586 25.45 15.49 -36.71
CA ARG A 586 26.47 15.68 -35.65
C ARG A 586 27.90 15.41 -36.12
N LYS A 587 28.08 14.61 -37.18
CA LYS A 587 29.40 14.41 -37.79
C LYS A 587 29.78 15.57 -38.70
N LYS A 588 28.82 16.17 -39.43
CA LYS A 588 29.05 17.34 -40.27
C LYS A 588 29.30 18.61 -39.45
N GLN A 589 28.50 18.85 -38.42
CA GLN A 589 28.65 20.03 -37.56
C GLN A 589 30.00 20.00 -36.83
N LYS A 590 30.41 18.83 -36.32
CA LYS A 590 31.77 18.64 -35.80
C LYS A 590 32.89 18.88 -36.80
N GLN A 591 32.58 18.78 -38.09
CA GLN A 591 33.55 18.99 -39.16
C GLN A 591 33.57 20.47 -39.56
N GLU A 592 32.42 21.16 -39.53
CA GLU A 592 32.32 22.62 -39.75
C GLU A 592 32.92 23.41 -38.57
N ASP A 593 32.66 22.99 -37.32
CA ASP A 593 33.27 23.58 -36.12
C ASP A 593 34.81 23.39 -36.09
N GLU A 594 35.33 22.41 -36.84
CA GLU A 594 36.78 22.13 -36.96
C GLU A 594 37.45 22.99 -38.05
N TYR A 595 36.68 23.77 -38.84
CA TYR A 595 37.20 24.65 -39.91
C TYR A 595 37.13 26.16 -39.60
N GLU A 596 36.51 26.59 -38.49
CA GLU A 596 36.41 28.03 -38.12
C GLU A 596 37.41 28.47 -37.03
N GLU A 597 38.40 27.65 -36.67
CA GLU A 597 39.46 27.99 -35.70
C GLU A 597 40.82 28.36 -36.34
N ASP A 598 40.84 28.77 -37.61
CA ASP A 598 42.03 29.39 -38.23
C ASP A 598 42.15 30.89 -37.82
N GLU A 599 42.44 31.16 -36.54
CA GLU A 599 43.11 32.40 -36.08
C GLU A 599 44.39 32.03 -35.30
N GLU A 600 45.32 31.52 -36.11
CA GLU A 600 46.78 31.29 -36.06
C GLU A 600 47.73 31.52 -34.86
N ASP A 601 47.38 31.93 -33.63
CA ASP A 601 48.46 32.17 -32.62
C ASP A 601 48.26 31.61 -31.19
N LYS A 602 47.51 30.50 -31.02
CA LYS A 602 47.43 29.78 -29.72
C LYS A 602 47.45 28.23 -29.81
N GLU A 603 48.15 27.63 -30.77
CA GLU A 603 48.11 26.18 -31.01
C GLU A 603 48.86 25.31 -29.97
N GLU A 604 50.00 25.75 -29.39
CA GLU A 604 50.81 24.85 -28.55
C GLU A 604 50.20 24.52 -27.17
N GLU A 605 49.40 25.42 -26.58
CA GLU A 605 48.78 25.17 -25.27
C GLU A 605 47.54 24.26 -25.37
N VAL A 606 46.93 24.21 -26.57
CA VAL A 606 45.73 23.40 -26.84
C VAL A 606 46.09 21.94 -27.11
N GLU A 607 47.19 21.64 -27.80
CA GLU A 607 47.55 20.24 -28.14
C GLU A 607 47.92 19.41 -26.89
N ASN A 608 48.63 20.01 -25.93
CA ASN A 608 48.95 19.35 -24.66
C ASN A 608 47.69 19.04 -23.82
N ASN A 609 46.67 19.91 -23.88
CA ASN A 609 45.39 19.67 -23.23
C ASN A 609 44.58 18.55 -23.90
N TYR A 610 44.69 18.37 -25.22
CA TYR A 610 44.06 17.25 -25.93
C TYR A 610 44.69 15.89 -25.58
N LEU A 611 46.03 15.82 -25.51
CA LEU A 611 46.76 14.59 -25.17
C LEU A 611 46.51 14.16 -23.71
N PHE A 612 46.47 15.12 -22.78
CA PHE A 612 46.13 14.85 -21.38
C PHE A 612 44.68 14.35 -21.22
N ASN A 613 43.74 14.96 -21.94
CA ASN A 613 42.34 14.53 -21.95
C ASN A 613 42.13 13.12 -22.53
N PHE A 614 42.94 12.70 -23.52
CA PHE A 614 42.83 11.36 -24.10
C PHE A 614 43.30 10.25 -23.14
N LYS A 615 44.40 10.50 -22.42
CA LYS A 615 44.93 9.57 -21.41
C LYS A 615 43.98 9.41 -20.23
N ASN A 616 43.39 10.52 -19.76
CA ASN A 616 42.36 10.50 -18.71
C ASN A 616 41.09 9.78 -19.17
N ARG A 617 40.65 9.96 -20.43
CA ARG A 617 39.53 9.18 -21.00
C ARG A 617 39.80 7.68 -21.03
N LYS A 618 41.01 7.25 -21.39
CA LYS A 618 41.36 5.81 -21.44
C LYS A 618 41.36 5.20 -20.04
N ASN A 619 41.86 5.94 -19.03
CA ASN A 619 41.83 5.50 -17.64
C ASN A 619 40.41 5.49 -17.07
N GLU A 620 39.59 6.49 -17.37
CA GLU A 620 38.17 6.47 -17.02
C GLU A 620 37.42 5.30 -17.65
N ILE A 621 37.69 4.97 -18.93
CA ILE A 621 37.07 3.83 -19.61
C ILE A 621 37.52 2.53 -18.96
N LYS A 622 38.81 2.36 -18.64
CA LYS A 622 39.32 1.19 -17.92
C LYS A 622 38.70 1.07 -16.52
N LEU A 623 38.58 2.16 -15.77
CA LEU A 623 37.92 2.20 -14.46
C LEU A 623 36.42 1.89 -14.57
N LYS A 624 35.71 2.45 -15.57
CA LYS A 624 34.31 2.13 -15.85
C LYS A 624 34.13 0.67 -16.24
N ILE A 625 35.02 0.10 -17.06
CA ILE A 625 35.00 -1.33 -17.43
C ILE A 625 35.28 -2.19 -16.21
N LYS A 626 36.31 -1.89 -15.40
CA LYS A 626 36.63 -2.65 -14.18
C LYS A 626 35.51 -2.58 -13.16
N ASN A 627 34.90 -1.40 -12.96
CA ASN A 627 33.76 -1.22 -12.07
C ASN A 627 32.51 -1.92 -12.59
N ASN A 628 32.23 -1.86 -13.90
CA ASN A 628 31.12 -2.59 -14.52
C ASN A 628 31.34 -4.11 -14.49
N PHE A 629 32.58 -4.58 -14.65
CA PHE A 629 32.94 -5.99 -14.59
C PHE A 629 32.83 -6.52 -13.15
N ASN A 630 33.36 -5.79 -12.16
CA ASN A 630 33.19 -6.12 -10.75
C ASN A 630 31.71 -6.07 -10.33
N TYR A 631 30.94 -5.13 -10.87
CA TYR A 631 29.50 -5.05 -10.66
C TYR A 631 28.76 -6.24 -11.31
N LEU A 632 29.12 -6.63 -12.53
CA LEU A 632 28.59 -7.82 -13.20
C LEU A 632 28.94 -9.10 -12.44
N ILE A 633 30.20 -9.29 -12.04
CA ILE A 633 30.64 -10.41 -11.19
C ILE A 633 29.88 -10.42 -9.87
N SER A 634 29.72 -9.28 -9.22
CA SER A 634 28.95 -9.16 -7.98
C SER A 634 27.48 -9.51 -8.19
N ILE A 635 26.86 -9.09 -9.30
CA ILE A 635 25.50 -9.50 -9.68
C ILE A 635 25.44 -11.02 -9.85
N ILE A 636 26.36 -11.60 -10.61
CA ILE A 636 26.38 -13.03 -10.91
C ILE A 636 26.57 -13.83 -9.60
N PHE A 637 27.60 -13.57 -8.82
CA PHE A 637 27.89 -14.37 -7.62
C PHE A 637 26.97 -14.10 -6.43
N CYS A 638 26.46 -12.88 -6.26
CA CYS A 638 25.60 -12.55 -5.11
C CYS A 638 24.12 -12.76 -5.42
N LYS A 639 23.62 -12.29 -6.58
CA LYS A 639 22.20 -12.35 -6.91
C LYS A 639 21.80 -13.66 -7.60
N TRP A 640 22.71 -14.32 -8.32
CA TRP A 640 22.39 -15.55 -9.04
C TRP A 640 22.66 -16.84 -8.26
N LYS A 641 22.87 -16.77 -6.93
CA LYS A 641 23.08 -17.97 -6.09
C LYS A 641 21.96 -19.00 -6.26
N PHE A 642 20.70 -18.55 -6.32
CA PHE A 642 19.56 -19.43 -6.58
C PHE A 642 19.61 -19.97 -8.01
N THR A 643 19.83 -19.12 -9.01
CA THR A 643 19.97 -19.47 -10.43
C THR A 643 21.00 -20.57 -10.67
N ILE A 644 22.21 -20.42 -10.13
CA ILE A 644 23.30 -21.38 -10.30
C ILE A 644 22.87 -22.74 -9.73
N LYS A 645 22.27 -22.77 -8.53
CA LYS A 645 21.85 -24.01 -7.87
C LYS A 645 20.67 -24.67 -8.57
N PHE A 646 19.67 -23.87 -8.94
CA PHE A 646 18.52 -24.34 -9.72
C PHE A 646 19.00 -24.99 -11.02
N THR A 647 19.93 -24.34 -11.71
CA THR A 647 20.52 -24.84 -12.95
C THR A 647 21.29 -26.13 -12.73
N ILE A 648 22.19 -26.19 -11.75
CA ILE A 648 22.98 -27.39 -11.45
C ILE A 648 22.08 -28.57 -11.08
N LEU A 649 21.12 -28.38 -10.16
CA LEU A 649 20.21 -29.44 -9.73
C LEU A 649 19.34 -29.92 -10.89
N LEU A 650 18.79 -28.99 -11.67
CA LEU A 650 17.98 -29.33 -12.85
C LEU A 650 18.80 -30.10 -13.89
N SER A 651 20.06 -29.72 -14.11
CA SER A 651 20.97 -30.47 -14.99
C SER A 651 21.26 -31.87 -14.45
N ILE A 652 21.59 -32.01 -13.16
CA ILE A 652 21.84 -33.32 -12.52
C ILE A 652 20.62 -34.23 -12.67
N PHE A 653 19.41 -33.72 -12.41
CA PHE A 653 18.19 -34.50 -12.54
C PHE A 653 17.84 -34.81 -14.00
N SER A 654 18.12 -33.90 -14.94
CA SER A 654 17.90 -34.16 -16.37
C SER A 654 18.86 -35.21 -16.91
N ILE A 655 20.14 -35.18 -16.50
CA ILE A 655 21.15 -36.19 -16.82
C ILE A 655 20.76 -37.53 -16.21
N GLY A 656 20.42 -37.54 -14.91
CA GLY A 656 20.01 -38.75 -14.20
C GLY A 656 18.77 -39.39 -14.82
N TYR A 657 17.74 -38.59 -15.13
CA TYR A 657 16.55 -39.04 -15.86
C TYR A 657 16.92 -39.73 -17.18
N TYR A 658 17.80 -39.10 -17.95
CA TYR A 658 18.19 -39.63 -19.26
C TYR A 658 18.98 -40.95 -19.16
N GLU A 659 20.01 -41.00 -18.32
CA GLU A 659 20.82 -42.22 -18.13
C GLU A 659 19.98 -43.39 -17.62
N ILE A 660 18.99 -43.10 -16.79
CA ILE A 660 18.02 -44.08 -16.30
C ILE A 660 17.15 -44.59 -17.47
N LEU A 661 16.65 -43.68 -18.31
CA LEU A 661 15.79 -44.02 -19.45
C LEU A 661 16.52 -44.81 -20.53
N THR A 662 17.81 -44.55 -20.76
CA THR A 662 18.60 -45.29 -21.77
C THR A 662 18.97 -46.70 -21.31
N ARG A 663 19.18 -46.91 -20.00
CA ARG A 663 19.66 -48.19 -19.47
C ARG A 663 18.56 -49.09 -18.94
N SER A 664 17.37 -48.56 -18.68
CA SER A 664 16.32 -49.32 -18.03
C SER A 664 14.94 -49.06 -18.62
N TYR A 665 14.29 -50.14 -19.05
CA TYR A 665 12.89 -50.16 -19.50
C TYR A 665 11.87 -50.33 -18.36
N PHE A 666 12.32 -50.41 -17.09
CA PHE A 666 11.42 -50.61 -15.96
C PHE A 666 10.43 -49.43 -15.79
N ILE A 667 9.16 -49.75 -15.56
CA ILE A 667 8.04 -48.78 -15.58
C ILE A 667 8.17 -47.64 -14.54
N LEU A 668 8.84 -47.90 -13.42
CA LEU A 668 9.20 -46.88 -12.42
C LEU A 668 10.02 -45.77 -13.07
N PHE A 669 11.01 -46.15 -13.87
CA PHE A 669 11.96 -45.24 -14.48
C PHE A 669 11.40 -44.53 -15.71
N GLN A 670 10.51 -45.15 -16.48
CA GLN A 670 9.83 -44.50 -17.60
C GLN A 670 9.01 -43.27 -17.16
N ASN A 671 8.44 -43.30 -15.95
CA ASN A 671 7.65 -42.19 -15.39
C ASN A 671 8.50 -41.15 -14.63
N SER A 672 9.82 -41.30 -14.57
CA SER A 672 10.68 -40.39 -13.80
C SER A 672 10.81 -38.99 -14.42
N SER A 673 10.32 -38.77 -15.64
CA SER A 673 10.22 -37.43 -16.26
C SER A 673 9.42 -36.45 -15.39
N TRP A 674 8.38 -36.96 -14.71
CA TRP A 674 7.53 -36.17 -13.82
C TRP A 674 8.27 -35.65 -12.59
N PHE A 675 9.32 -36.35 -12.15
CA PHE A 675 10.18 -35.85 -11.09
C PHE A 675 10.88 -34.55 -11.52
N VAL A 676 11.47 -34.54 -12.72
CA VAL A 676 12.18 -33.36 -13.27
C VAL A 676 11.20 -32.24 -13.58
N VAL A 677 10.05 -32.55 -14.18
CA VAL A 677 8.98 -31.58 -14.46
C VAL A 677 8.48 -30.92 -13.17
N THR A 678 8.22 -31.73 -12.14
CA THR A 678 7.78 -31.24 -10.83
C THR A 678 8.86 -30.38 -10.19
N PHE A 679 10.13 -30.79 -10.27
CA PHE A 679 11.26 -30.00 -9.79
C PHE A 679 11.30 -28.62 -10.46
N LEU A 680 11.27 -28.59 -11.80
CA LEU A 680 11.32 -27.36 -12.60
C LEU A 680 10.16 -26.42 -12.26
N TYR A 681 8.95 -26.95 -12.12
CA TYR A 681 7.77 -26.15 -11.84
C TYR A 681 7.73 -25.64 -10.39
N VAL A 682 7.98 -26.52 -9.41
CA VAL A 682 7.87 -26.23 -7.97
C VAL A 682 9.02 -25.35 -7.49
N ALA A 683 10.23 -25.51 -8.04
CA ALA A 683 11.37 -24.70 -7.66
C ALA A 683 11.12 -23.21 -7.97
N SER A 684 11.25 -22.38 -6.95
CA SER A 684 11.10 -20.93 -6.99
C SER A 684 12.12 -20.35 -6.02
N PRO A 685 12.59 -19.11 -6.23
CA PRO A 685 13.45 -18.44 -5.24
C PRO A 685 12.79 -18.41 -3.86
N SER A 686 11.46 -18.37 -3.83
CA SER A 686 10.64 -18.43 -2.63
C SER A 686 10.40 -19.83 -2.05
N VAL A 687 10.87 -20.96 -2.62
CA VAL A 687 10.69 -22.26 -1.94
C VAL A 687 11.51 -22.31 -0.66
N GLY A 688 12.72 -21.74 -0.72
CA GLY A 688 13.54 -21.57 0.47
C GLY A 688 12.89 -20.67 1.52
N ALA A 689 11.86 -19.89 1.17
CA ALA A 689 11.23 -18.89 2.04
C ALA A 689 10.55 -19.48 3.27
N SER A 690 9.83 -20.61 3.16
CA SER A 690 9.30 -21.23 4.38
C SER A 690 9.00 -22.72 4.24
N GLY A 691 9.38 -23.48 5.28
CA GLY A 691 8.95 -24.86 5.45
C GLY A 691 7.42 -25.00 5.42
N PHE A 692 6.67 -23.95 5.79
CA PHE A 692 5.22 -23.92 5.67
C PHE A 692 4.74 -24.03 4.23
N TYR A 693 5.27 -23.21 3.30
CA TYR A 693 4.89 -23.34 1.90
C TYR A 693 5.27 -24.71 1.38
N CYS A 694 6.46 -25.23 1.69
CA CYS A 694 6.85 -26.58 1.31
C CYS A 694 5.83 -27.64 1.77
N CYS A 695 5.40 -27.58 3.04
CA CYS A 695 4.37 -28.47 3.57
C CYS A 695 3.03 -28.29 2.84
N MET A 696 2.57 -27.05 2.63
CA MET A 696 1.32 -26.79 1.92
C MET A 696 1.36 -27.25 0.47
N ARG A 697 2.52 -27.18 -0.18
CA ARG A 697 2.71 -27.75 -1.52
C ARG A 697 2.61 -29.26 -1.47
N PHE A 698 3.30 -29.91 -0.54
CA PHE A 698 3.25 -31.36 -0.34
C PHE A 698 1.81 -31.85 -0.08
N PHE A 699 1.06 -31.18 0.80
CA PHE A 699 -0.36 -31.49 1.01
C PHE A 699 -1.23 -31.23 -0.22
N GLY A 700 -0.99 -30.12 -0.92
CA GLY A 700 -1.67 -29.82 -2.18
C GLY A 700 -1.42 -30.91 -3.23
N THR A 701 -0.18 -31.41 -3.32
CA THR A 701 0.16 -32.50 -4.23
C THR A 701 -0.51 -33.82 -3.86
N LEU A 702 -0.48 -34.22 -2.58
CA LEU A 702 -1.12 -35.45 -2.13
C LEU A 702 -2.64 -35.45 -2.34
N LEU A 703 -3.30 -34.33 -2.02
CA LEU A 703 -4.73 -34.19 -2.24
C LEU A 703 -5.09 -34.13 -3.73
N GLY A 704 -4.25 -33.49 -4.56
CA GLY A 704 -4.42 -33.48 -6.01
C GLY A 704 -4.32 -34.87 -6.62
N VAL A 705 -3.33 -35.67 -6.19
CA VAL A 705 -3.17 -37.09 -6.58
C VAL A 705 -4.40 -37.91 -6.20
N PHE A 706 -4.80 -37.84 -4.92
CA PHE A 706 -5.93 -38.63 -4.44
C PHE A 706 -7.22 -38.28 -5.20
N SER A 707 -7.44 -36.98 -5.40
CA SER A 707 -8.58 -36.48 -6.17
C SER A 707 -8.53 -36.91 -7.63
N ALA A 708 -7.34 -36.97 -8.22
CA ALA A 708 -7.16 -37.43 -9.59
C ALA A 708 -7.56 -38.88 -9.75
N TYR A 709 -7.07 -39.76 -8.87
CA TYR A 709 -7.43 -41.17 -8.91
C TYR A 709 -8.94 -41.38 -8.73
N VAL A 710 -9.58 -40.66 -7.80
CA VAL A 710 -11.05 -40.74 -7.60
C VAL A 710 -11.80 -40.32 -8.86
N VAL A 711 -11.39 -39.23 -9.51
CA VAL A 711 -12.01 -38.81 -10.78
C VAL A 711 -11.71 -39.80 -11.90
N GLY A 712 -10.49 -40.36 -11.93
CA GLY A 712 -10.04 -41.48 -12.76
C GLY A 712 -11.02 -42.63 -12.76
N VAL A 713 -11.29 -43.16 -11.57
CA VAL A 713 -12.25 -44.25 -11.36
C VAL A 713 -13.65 -43.83 -11.78
N LEU A 714 -14.12 -42.64 -11.40
CA LEU A 714 -15.48 -42.20 -11.69
C LEU A 714 -15.78 -42.03 -13.18
N PHE A 715 -14.86 -41.49 -13.99
CA PHE A 715 -15.09 -41.40 -15.43
C PHE A 715 -14.92 -42.75 -16.11
N SER A 716 -14.08 -43.65 -15.58
CA SER A 716 -13.90 -45.00 -16.15
C SER A 716 -15.15 -45.89 -16.06
N LEU A 717 -16.10 -45.54 -15.17
CA LEU A 717 -17.39 -46.23 -15.04
C LEU A 717 -18.37 -45.89 -16.18
N ALA A 718 -18.11 -44.87 -17.00
CA ALA A 718 -19.00 -44.47 -18.07
C ALA A 718 -18.70 -45.27 -19.35
N ASP A 719 -19.73 -45.87 -19.95
CA ASP A 719 -19.56 -46.79 -21.09
C ASP A 719 -19.27 -46.08 -22.42
N SER A 720 -19.79 -44.85 -22.63
CA SER A 720 -19.62 -44.13 -23.90
C SER A 720 -18.62 -42.98 -23.78
N ASP A 721 -17.77 -42.81 -24.80
CA ASP A 721 -16.72 -41.78 -24.82
C ASP A 721 -17.25 -40.35 -24.58
N GLY A 722 -18.43 -40.04 -25.11
CA GLY A 722 -19.11 -38.76 -24.87
C GLY A 722 -19.52 -38.57 -23.41
N THR A 723 -20.04 -39.61 -22.75
CA THR A 723 -20.41 -39.55 -21.32
C THR A 723 -19.18 -39.55 -20.41
N LYS A 724 -18.10 -40.26 -20.77
CA LYS A 724 -16.79 -40.18 -20.09
C LYS A 724 -16.24 -38.74 -20.11
N GLY A 725 -16.18 -38.11 -21.28
CA GLY A 725 -15.76 -36.71 -21.42
C GLY A 725 -16.67 -35.76 -20.65
N LEU A 726 -17.98 -35.98 -20.76
CA LEU A 726 -19.07 -35.45 -19.92
C LEU A 726 -18.71 -35.37 -18.43
N ALA A 727 -18.58 -36.55 -17.85
CA ALA A 727 -18.31 -36.78 -16.45
C ALA A 727 -16.97 -36.17 -16.04
N TYR A 728 -15.93 -36.33 -16.85
CA TYR A 728 -14.60 -35.78 -16.57
C TYR A 728 -14.62 -34.25 -16.47
N ILE A 729 -15.30 -33.56 -17.40
CA ILE A 729 -15.44 -32.10 -17.35
C ILE A 729 -16.24 -31.67 -16.11
N ALA A 730 -17.38 -32.30 -15.85
CA ALA A 730 -18.24 -31.94 -14.72
C ALA A 730 -17.56 -32.14 -13.35
N LEU A 731 -16.83 -33.26 -13.19
CA LEU A 731 -16.06 -33.55 -11.98
C LEU A 731 -14.90 -32.57 -11.83
N THR A 732 -14.14 -32.32 -12.91
CA THR A 732 -13.03 -31.35 -12.88
C THR A 732 -13.52 -29.96 -12.52
N PHE A 733 -14.61 -29.49 -13.13
CA PHE A 733 -15.21 -28.19 -12.81
C PHE A 733 -15.52 -28.08 -11.32
N THR A 734 -16.25 -29.07 -10.78
CA THR A 734 -16.72 -29.06 -9.39
C THR A 734 -15.56 -29.07 -8.41
N LEU A 735 -14.52 -29.87 -8.68
CA LEU A 735 -13.38 -30.04 -7.80
C LEU A 735 -12.47 -28.81 -7.81
N VAL A 736 -12.10 -28.33 -8.99
CA VAL A 736 -11.28 -27.12 -9.16
C VAL A 736 -11.99 -25.90 -8.57
N PHE A 737 -13.28 -25.75 -8.82
CA PHE A 737 -14.10 -24.68 -8.26
C PHE A 737 -14.06 -24.70 -6.74
N SER A 738 -14.30 -25.88 -6.15
CA SER A 738 -14.34 -26.05 -4.69
C SER A 738 -13.00 -25.71 -4.05
N ILE A 739 -11.90 -26.29 -4.55
CA ILE A 739 -10.55 -26.04 -4.03
C ILE A 739 -10.19 -24.56 -4.15
N HIS A 740 -10.36 -23.98 -5.34
CA HIS A 740 -9.98 -22.59 -5.57
C HIS A 740 -10.83 -21.63 -4.72
N PHE A 741 -12.12 -21.91 -4.55
CA PHE A 741 -13.00 -21.14 -3.67
C PHE A 741 -12.53 -21.14 -2.21
N PHE A 742 -12.05 -22.28 -1.69
CA PHE A 742 -11.53 -22.36 -0.32
C PHE A 742 -10.17 -21.70 -0.14
N VAL A 743 -9.37 -21.66 -1.20
CA VAL A 743 -7.96 -21.26 -1.18
C VAL A 743 -7.78 -19.77 -1.52
N ARG A 744 -8.59 -19.20 -2.42
CA ARG A 744 -8.48 -17.81 -2.88
C ARG A 744 -8.66 -16.82 -1.72
N GLY A 745 -7.81 -15.79 -1.70
CA GLY A 745 -7.80 -14.76 -0.67
C GLY A 745 -7.10 -15.17 0.64
N LYS A 746 -6.59 -16.41 0.74
CA LYS A 746 -5.77 -16.89 1.86
C LYS A 746 -4.29 -16.96 1.45
N PRO A 747 -3.34 -16.90 2.40
CA PRO A 747 -1.91 -17.12 2.12
C PRO A 747 -1.60 -18.52 1.56
N ILE A 748 -2.60 -19.42 1.55
CA ILE A 748 -2.51 -20.81 1.08
C ILE A 748 -2.68 -20.90 -0.45
N GLN A 749 -2.72 -19.78 -1.18
CA GLN A 749 -2.99 -19.78 -2.62
C GLN A 749 -2.13 -20.76 -3.43
N SER A 750 -0.87 -20.92 -3.03
CA SER A 750 0.05 -21.89 -3.61
C SER A 750 -0.50 -23.33 -3.58
N PHE A 751 -1.13 -23.77 -2.48
CA PHE A 751 -1.75 -25.08 -2.36
C PHE A 751 -2.72 -25.37 -3.51
N GLY A 752 -3.56 -24.40 -3.89
CA GLY A 752 -4.52 -24.57 -4.97
C GLY A 752 -3.84 -24.81 -6.32
N ASN A 753 -2.72 -24.14 -6.58
CA ASN A 753 -1.96 -24.32 -7.81
C ASN A 753 -1.27 -25.70 -7.88
N PHE A 754 -0.77 -26.22 -6.76
CA PHE A 754 -0.15 -27.55 -6.72
C PHE A 754 -1.19 -28.68 -6.71
N PHE A 755 -2.36 -28.43 -6.12
CA PHE A 755 -3.52 -29.29 -6.25
C PHE A 755 -3.91 -29.44 -7.72
N ILE A 756 -4.17 -28.33 -8.41
CA ILE A 756 -4.59 -28.34 -9.83
C ILE A 756 -3.50 -28.99 -10.69
N LEU A 757 -2.23 -28.69 -10.41
CA LEU A 757 -1.10 -29.31 -11.11
C LEU A 757 -1.12 -30.83 -10.98
N SER A 758 -1.10 -31.34 -9.74
CA SER A 758 -1.00 -32.78 -9.50
C SER A 758 -2.26 -33.52 -9.93
N TYR A 759 -3.41 -32.85 -9.84
CA TYR A 759 -4.67 -33.33 -10.34
C TYR A 759 -4.62 -33.52 -11.86
N ALA A 760 -4.25 -32.47 -12.59
CA ALA A 760 -4.14 -32.50 -14.04
C ALA A 760 -3.12 -33.55 -14.52
N THR A 761 -1.91 -33.56 -13.97
CA THR A 761 -0.84 -34.46 -14.44
C THR A 761 -1.20 -35.95 -14.33
N ILE A 762 -2.12 -36.32 -13.45
CA ILE A 762 -2.55 -37.69 -13.25
C ILE A 762 -3.81 -38.01 -14.06
N THR A 763 -4.87 -37.20 -13.91
CA THR A 763 -6.17 -37.45 -14.55
C THR A 763 -6.12 -37.49 -16.07
N PHE A 764 -5.33 -36.60 -16.68
CA PHE A 764 -5.32 -36.46 -18.13
C PHE A 764 -4.82 -37.70 -18.88
N PRO A 765 -3.64 -38.28 -18.57
CA PRO A 765 -3.23 -39.48 -19.28
C PRO A 765 -4.13 -40.69 -18.99
N GLU A 766 -4.73 -40.78 -17.80
CA GLU A 766 -5.71 -41.83 -17.49
C GLU A 766 -6.96 -41.69 -18.37
N TYR A 767 -7.43 -40.46 -18.60
CA TYR A 767 -8.55 -40.20 -19.51
C TYR A 767 -8.22 -40.66 -20.94
N THR A 768 -7.00 -40.38 -21.42
CA THR A 768 -6.60 -40.83 -22.77
C THR A 768 -6.36 -42.33 -22.91
N GLN A 769 -6.07 -43.03 -21.82
CA GLN A 769 -5.84 -44.48 -21.82
C GLN A 769 -7.12 -45.28 -21.58
N ASP A 770 -8.26 -44.61 -21.36
CA ASP A 770 -9.56 -45.20 -21.05
C ASP A 770 -9.61 -46.11 -19.80
N HIS A 771 -8.49 -46.23 -19.07
CA HIS A 771 -8.35 -47.11 -17.92
C HIS A 771 -7.63 -46.39 -16.77
N ALA A 772 -8.25 -46.41 -15.58
CA ALA A 772 -7.65 -45.92 -14.34
C ALA A 772 -6.64 -46.97 -13.81
N LEU A 773 -5.38 -46.86 -14.25
CA LEU A 773 -4.32 -47.73 -13.76
C LEU A 773 -3.83 -47.23 -12.40
N ILE A 774 -4.30 -47.86 -11.32
CA ILE A 774 -3.87 -47.52 -9.96
C ILE A 774 -2.34 -47.55 -9.80
N ILE A 775 -1.65 -48.42 -10.53
CA ILE A 775 -0.19 -48.52 -10.50
C ILE A 775 0.45 -47.25 -11.07
N THR A 776 -0.04 -46.73 -12.20
CA THR A 776 0.56 -45.53 -12.83
C THR A 776 0.29 -44.28 -11.99
N THR A 777 -0.89 -44.18 -11.36
CA THR A 777 -1.20 -43.08 -10.44
C THR A 777 -0.33 -43.11 -9.20
N LEU A 778 -0.15 -44.27 -8.56
CA LEU A 778 0.74 -44.45 -7.40
C LEU A 778 2.19 -44.15 -7.77
N LEU A 779 2.67 -44.60 -8.93
CA LEU A 779 4.01 -44.29 -9.41
C LEU A 779 4.18 -42.78 -9.64
N ARG A 780 3.24 -42.11 -10.31
CA ARG A 780 3.32 -40.65 -10.51
C ARG A 780 3.23 -39.88 -9.20
N ALA A 781 2.36 -40.32 -8.29
CA ALA A 781 2.27 -39.76 -6.95
C ALA A 781 3.59 -39.83 -6.21
N PHE A 782 4.25 -40.99 -6.28
CA PHE A 782 5.58 -41.20 -5.71
C PHE A 782 6.61 -40.24 -6.33
N HIS A 783 6.70 -40.12 -7.65
CA HIS A 783 7.65 -39.21 -8.30
C HIS A 783 7.40 -37.73 -7.99
N ILE A 784 6.13 -37.29 -8.00
CA ILE A 784 5.75 -35.90 -7.69
C ILE A 784 6.07 -35.59 -6.23
N SER A 785 5.70 -36.47 -5.30
CA SER A 785 5.96 -36.30 -3.87
C SER A 785 7.47 -36.34 -3.56
N LEU A 786 8.21 -37.24 -4.20
CA LEU A 786 9.67 -37.32 -4.09
C LEU A 786 10.33 -36.03 -4.60
N ALA A 787 9.87 -35.48 -5.73
CA ALA A 787 10.39 -34.21 -6.24
C ALA A 787 10.16 -33.06 -5.26
N VAL A 788 8.95 -32.93 -4.71
CA VAL A 788 8.64 -31.93 -3.69
C VAL A 788 9.51 -32.13 -2.44
N PHE A 789 9.73 -33.38 -2.03
CA PHE A 789 10.58 -33.72 -0.90
C PHE A 789 12.06 -33.37 -1.16
N VAL A 790 12.59 -33.69 -2.34
CA VAL A 790 13.97 -33.34 -2.73
C VAL A 790 14.16 -31.83 -2.81
N ILE A 791 13.17 -31.08 -3.30
CA ILE A 791 13.21 -29.61 -3.28
C ILE A 791 13.22 -29.09 -1.85
N MET A 792 12.41 -29.68 -0.96
CA MET A 792 12.39 -29.32 0.45
C MET A 792 13.76 -29.60 1.09
N LEU A 793 14.32 -30.78 0.87
CA LEU A 793 15.62 -31.18 1.39
C LEU A 793 16.74 -30.29 0.82
N SER A 794 16.72 -30.01 -0.49
CA SER A 794 17.64 -29.09 -1.14
C SER A 794 17.53 -27.67 -0.59
N SER A 795 16.31 -27.21 -0.29
CA SER A 795 16.09 -25.88 0.28
C SER A 795 16.59 -25.79 1.72
N ILE A 796 16.50 -26.87 2.49
CA ILE A 796 16.97 -26.92 3.88
C ILE A 796 18.50 -27.08 3.94
N LEU A 797 19.06 -28.03 3.16
CA LEU A 797 20.48 -28.41 3.24
C LEU A 797 21.40 -27.48 2.44
N ILE A 798 21.02 -27.09 1.21
CA ILE A 798 21.95 -26.48 0.25
C ILE A 798 21.94 -24.94 0.33
N LEU A 799 20.81 -24.31 0.69
CA LEU A 799 20.71 -22.89 1.07
C LEU A 799 19.51 -22.68 1.99
N PRO A 800 19.67 -22.76 3.32
CA PRO A 800 18.61 -22.31 4.20
C PRO A 800 18.42 -20.81 3.97
N TYR A 801 17.35 -20.49 3.27
CA TYR A 801 16.78 -19.16 3.27
C TYR A 801 15.81 -19.12 4.45
N TYR A 802 15.83 -18.01 5.17
CA TYR A 802 15.05 -17.85 6.37
C TYR A 802 14.27 -16.56 6.22
N ASP A 803 12.95 -16.66 6.07
CA ASP A 803 12.04 -15.50 6.00
C ASP A 803 12.28 -14.57 7.19
N HIS A 804 12.59 -15.13 8.37
CA HIS A 804 12.84 -14.31 9.55
C HIS A 804 14.10 -13.43 9.44
N ARG A 805 15.12 -13.84 8.66
CA ARG A 805 16.34 -13.02 8.45
C ARG A 805 16.08 -11.88 7.48
N GLU A 806 15.34 -12.14 6.41
CA GLU A 806 14.92 -11.09 5.49
C GLU A 806 13.99 -10.11 6.20
N LEU A 807 13.05 -10.63 7.00
CA LEU A 807 12.20 -9.83 7.88
C LEU A 807 13.04 -8.94 8.80
N GLU A 808 14.06 -9.47 9.48
CA GLU A 808 14.98 -8.65 10.30
C GLU A 808 15.61 -7.51 9.50
N ILE A 809 16.22 -7.79 8.34
CA ILE A 809 16.89 -6.79 7.51
C ILE A 809 15.90 -5.72 7.02
N ASN A 810 14.71 -6.14 6.59
CA ASN A 810 13.66 -5.24 6.13
C ASN A 810 13.11 -4.38 7.26
N LEU A 811 12.98 -4.90 8.49
CA LEU A 811 12.56 -4.11 9.64
C LEU A 811 13.60 -3.02 9.96
N LEU A 812 14.90 -3.33 9.85
CA LEU A 812 15.97 -2.32 9.98
C LEU A 812 15.87 -1.26 8.86
N ASP A 813 15.65 -1.68 7.61
CA ASP A 813 15.49 -0.75 6.46
C ASP A 813 14.29 0.20 6.64
N ILE A 814 13.18 -0.30 7.17
CA ILE A 814 12.00 0.51 7.45
C ILE A 814 12.31 1.55 8.53
N SER A 815 12.98 1.15 9.62
CA SER A 815 13.37 2.09 10.68
C SER A 815 14.31 3.18 10.17
N ILE A 816 15.28 2.84 9.31
CA ILE A 816 16.16 3.83 8.66
C ILE A 816 15.34 4.84 7.85
N LYS A 817 14.42 4.36 7.00
CA LYS A 817 13.55 5.23 6.20
C LYS A 817 12.62 6.09 7.04
N GLN A 818 12.15 5.59 8.19
CA GLN A 818 11.35 6.37 9.13
C GLN A 818 12.15 7.51 9.77
N LEU A 819 13.40 7.24 10.15
CA LEU A 819 14.32 8.28 10.65
C LEU A 819 14.63 9.34 9.59
N GLU A 820 14.85 8.93 8.34
CA GLU A 820 15.06 9.86 7.22
C GLU A 820 13.82 10.70 6.93
N ALA A 821 12.64 10.08 6.91
CA ALA A 821 11.38 10.78 6.75
C ALA A 821 11.16 11.78 7.90
N PHE A 822 11.44 11.37 9.14
CA PHE A 822 11.30 12.24 10.31
C PHE A 822 12.23 13.45 10.22
N LYS A 823 13.50 13.22 9.86
CA LYS A 823 14.46 14.28 9.61
C LYS A 823 14.04 15.20 8.46
N SER A 824 13.50 14.66 7.37
CA SER A 824 12.99 15.44 6.24
C SER A 824 11.82 16.34 6.65
N ILE A 825 10.86 15.78 7.40
CA ILE A 825 9.72 16.50 7.97
C ILE A 825 10.21 17.66 8.86
N PHE A 826 11.22 17.43 9.70
CA PHE A 826 11.73 18.48 10.56
C PHE A 826 12.59 19.51 9.83
N ASN A 827 13.52 19.08 8.97
CA ASN A 827 14.41 20.00 8.24
C ASN A 827 13.63 20.95 7.33
N HIS A 828 12.49 20.50 6.80
CA HIS A 828 11.57 21.38 6.07
C HIS A 828 11.07 22.55 6.95
N ASN A 829 10.95 22.34 8.27
CA ASN A 829 10.47 23.34 9.22
C ASN A 829 11.55 24.06 10.01
N SER A 830 12.76 23.52 10.17
CA SER A 830 13.85 24.29 10.79
C SER A 830 14.04 25.60 10.02
N HIS A 831 13.85 25.56 8.71
CA HIS A 831 13.80 26.72 7.83
C HIS A 831 12.70 27.75 8.19
N TRP A 832 11.55 27.30 8.70
CA TRP A 832 10.48 28.19 9.18
C TRP A 832 10.95 29.06 10.36
N PHE A 833 11.82 28.54 11.23
CA PHE A 833 12.39 29.33 12.32
C PHE A 833 13.49 30.29 11.84
N ASP A 834 14.18 30.00 10.73
CA ASP A 834 15.30 30.82 10.27
C ASP A 834 14.89 32.08 9.50
N ILE A 835 13.82 32.03 8.71
CA ILE A 835 13.39 33.16 7.86
C ILE A 835 13.04 34.42 8.65
N ASN A 836 12.51 34.30 9.87
CA ASN A 836 12.02 35.46 10.63
C ASN A 836 13.11 36.39 11.19
N ASN A 837 14.40 36.01 11.16
CA ASN A 837 15.47 36.88 11.66
C ASN A 837 16.03 37.85 10.60
N ASN A 838 16.05 37.46 9.32
CA ASN A 838 16.77 38.25 8.30
C ASN A 838 16.00 39.49 7.81
N ARG A 839 14.78 39.74 8.29
CA ARG A 839 14.00 40.92 7.87
C ARG A 839 14.30 42.20 8.67
N ASN A 840 15.06 42.13 9.77
CA ASN A 840 15.40 43.29 10.60
C ASN A 840 16.91 43.65 10.58
N ILE A 841 17.69 43.12 9.63
CA ILE A 841 19.06 43.60 9.41
C ILE A 841 19.04 44.51 8.19
N ASP A 842 18.69 45.77 8.42
CA ASP A 842 18.61 46.82 7.39
C ASP A 842 19.99 47.19 6.77
N ASP A 843 21.09 46.56 7.22
CA ASP A 843 22.47 46.89 6.81
C ASP A 843 23.19 45.79 5.98
N LEU A 844 22.49 45.08 5.09
CA LEU A 844 23.08 43.98 4.31
C LEU A 844 22.98 44.15 2.80
N THR A 845 23.59 45.23 2.32
CA THR A 845 23.84 45.52 0.89
C THR A 845 24.84 44.57 0.22
N SER A 846 25.42 43.59 0.91
CA SER A 846 26.42 42.66 0.33
C SER A 846 26.06 41.16 0.37
N ILE A 847 24.80 40.78 0.65
CA ILE A 847 24.35 39.38 0.52
C ILE A 847 23.17 39.28 -0.45
N SER A 848 23.44 39.54 -1.73
CA SER A 848 22.57 39.16 -2.85
C SER A 848 22.58 37.64 -3.13
N THR A 849 23.35 36.85 -2.37
CA THR A 849 23.49 35.39 -2.58
C THR A 849 22.71 34.52 -1.59
N VAL A 850 22.14 35.04 -0.51
CA VAL A 850 21.36 34.22 0.47
C VAL A 850 19.83 34.43 0.38
N SER A 851 19.35 35.39 -0.42
CA SER A 851 17.91 35.67 -0.64
C SER A 851 17.20 34.70 -1.61
N SER A 852 17.56 33.42 -1.61
CA SER A 852 16.76 32.38 -2.29
C SER A 852 16.73 31.05 -1.55
N MET A 853 16.74 31.12 -0.22
CA MET A 853 16.25 30.02 0.62
C MET A 853 14.73 29.92 0.41
N ILE A 854 14.34 29.33 -0.73
CA ILE A 854 12.97 29.15 -1.20
C ILE A 854 12.25 28.36 -0.12
N MET A 855 11.24 28.96 0.53
CA MET A 855 10.23 28.19 1.25
C MET A 855 9.71 27.16 0.25
N ILE A 856 10.07 25.89 0.45
CA ILE A 856 9.55 24.80 -0.36
C ILE A 856 8.03 24.90 -0.25
N PRO A 857 7.29 25.17 -1.34
CA PRO A 857 5.84 25.24 -1.29
C PRO A 857 5.27 23.97 -0.65
N LYS A 858 4.21 24.11 0.14
CA LYS A 858 3.50 22.99 0.79
C LYS A 858 3.24 21.83 -0.18
N GLU A 859 2.88 22.16 -1.41
CA GLU A 859 2.65 21.20 -2.49
C GLU A 859 3.89 20.35 -2.78
N ILE A 860 5.08 20.97 -2.90
CA ILE A 860 6.35 20.29 -3.15
C ILE A 860 6.74 19.42 -1.94
N PHE A 861 6.50 19.88 -0.71
CA PHE A 861 6.74 19.08 0.49
C PHE A 861 5.85 17.83 0.51
N GLN A 862 4.55 17.99 0.27
CA GLN A 862 3.61 16.87 0.18
C GLN A 862 3.96 15.92 -0.97
N GLU A 863 4.37 16.44 -2.12
CA GLU A 863 4.84 15.63 -3.26
C GLU A 863 6.11 14.83 -2.93
N THR A 864 6.98 15.36 -2.06
CA THR A 864 8.22 14.71 -1.63
C THR A 864 7.97 13.65 -0.56
N MET A 865 7.12 13.95 0.44
CA MET A 865 6.85 13.04 1.57
C MET A 865 5.94 11.87 1.20
N ARG A 866 4.97 12.10 0.31
CA ARG A 866 4.00 11.08 -0.11
C ARG A 866 4.63 9.78 -0.65
N PRO A 867 5.58 9.79 -1.60
CA PRO A 867 6.20 8.54 -2.08
C PRO A 867 6.94 7.81 -0.95
N ILE A 868 7.57 8.53 -0.02
CA ILE A 868 8.26 7.96 1.15
C ILE A 868 7.25 7.24 2.05
N PHE A 869 6.13 7.88 2.38
CA PHE A 869 5.07 7.27 3.20
C PHE A 869 4.41 6.07 2.52
N LEU A 870 4.18 6.15 1.21
CA LEU A 870 3.67 5.03 0.40
C LEU A 870 4.61 3.84 0.44
N GLU A 871 5.92 4.10 0.30
CA GLU A 871 6.95 3.08 0.37
C GLU A 871 6.97 2.42 1.75
N ILE A 872 7.09 3.19 2.83
CA ILE A 872 7.12 2.67 4.21
C ILE A 872 5.86 1.83 4.51
N ARG A 873 4.68 2.30 4.13
CA ARG A 873 3.40 1.57 4.32
C ARG A 873 3.37 0.25 3.56
N SER A 874 3.87 0.24 2.34
CA SER A 874 3.96 -0.97 1.51
C SER A 874 4.91 -1.98 2.16
N LEU A 875 6.08 -1.53 2.64
CA LEU A 875 7.07 -2.36 3.31
C LEU A 875 6.51 -2.97 4.60
N ILE A 876 5.86 -2.19 5.47
CA ILE A 876 5.22 -2.68 6.70
C ILE A 876 4.19 -3.77 6.40
N THR A 877 3.41 -3.61 5.35
CA THR A 877 2.39 -4.60 4.97
C THR A 877 3.00 -5.88 4.41
N ASN A 878 4.07 -5.76 3.62
CA ASN A 878 4.84 -6.90 3.13
C ASN A 878 5.47 -7.67 4.30
N GLN A 879 6.01 -6.97 5.31
CA GLN A 879 6.56 -7.60 6.50
C GLN A 879 5.53 -8.39 7.32
N ARG A 880 4.24 -8.01 7.30
CA ARG A 880 3.19 -8.81 7.96
C ARG A 880 3.01 -10.18 7.31
N SER A 881 3.21 -10.29 5.99
CA SER A 881 3.18 -11.58 5.29
C SER A 881 4.41 -12.43 5.63
N LEU A 882 5.60 -11.81 5.67
CA LEU A 882 6.84 -12.47 6.09
C LEU A 882 6.79 -12.89 7.57
N MET A 883 6.18 -12.09 8.44
CA MET A 883 5.94 -12.43 9.85
C MET A 883 5.04 -13.67 10.01
N PHE A 884 4.05 -13.82 9.14
CA PHE A 884 3.20 -15.03 9.15
C PHE A 884 4.00 -16.27 8.77
N ASN A 885 4.86 -16.18 7.76
CA ASN A 885 5.71 -17.30 7.34
C ASN A 885 6.79 -17.62 8.40
N SER A 886 7.42 -16.58 8.96
CA SER A 886 8.45 -16.67 10.00
C SER A 886 7.95 -17.36 11.26
N ARG A 887 6.64 -17.34 11.53
CA ARG A 887 6.03 -18.06 12.65
C ARG A 887 6.32 -19.55 12.62
N PHE A 888 6.35 -20.15 11.42
CA PHE A 888 6.62 -21.58 11.25
C PHE A 888 8.11 -21.90 11.37
N GLU A 889 8.98 -21.03 10.88
CA GLU A 889 10.43 -21.18 11.04
C GLU A 889 10.87 -21.05 12.50
N LEU A 890 10.27 -20.09 13.21
CA LEU A 890 10.58 -19.78 14.60
C LEU A 890 9.68 -20.55 15.58
N LEU A 891 9.10 -21.67 15.16
CA LEU A 891 8.22 -22.49 16.00
C LEU A 891 8.92 -22.94 17.29
N PHE A 892 10.22 -23.23 17.20
CA PHE A 892 11.08 -23.59 18.33
C PHE A 892 11.72 -22.38 19.03
N ASN A 893 11.80 -21.22 18.38
CA ASN A 893 12.32 -19.98 18.98
C ASN A 893 11.21 -18.94 19.18
N LYS A 894 10.28 -19.28 20.07
CA LYS A 894 9.10 -18.45 20.37
C LYS A 894 9.48 -17.05 20.86
N GLN A 895 10.60 -16.89 21.56
CA GLN A 895 11.05 -15.57 22.06
C GLN A 895 11.48 -14.68 20.91
N LYS A 896 12.33 -15.17 20.00
CA LYS A 896 12.73 -14.41 18.80
C LYS A 896 11.52 -14.00 17.95
N TYR A 897 10.53 -14.88 17.81
CA TYR A 897 9.28 -14.52 17.13
C TYR A 897 8.50 -13.41 17.85
N LYS A 898 8.41 -13.46 19.19
CA LYS A 898 7.78 -12.40 20.00
C LYS A 898 8.53 -11.07 19.85
N ASP A 899 9.86 -11.09 19.84
CA ASP A 899 10.70 -9.90 19.67
C ASP A 899 10.49 -9.27 18.29
N LEU A 900 10.52 -10.07 17.21
CA LEU A 900 10.24 -9.59 15.85
C LEU A 900 8.82 -9.04 15.71
N LYS A 901 7.84 -9.72 16.30
CA LYS A 901 6.45 -9.26 16.32
C LYS A 901 6.31 -7.91 17.04
N SER A 902 6.99 -7.76 18.17
CA SER A 902 7.01 -6.52 18.95
C SER A 902 7.72 -5.40 18.20
N LEU A 903 8.85 -5.70 17.55
CA LEU A 903 9.57 -4.78 16.68
C LEU A 903 8.70 -4.27 15.53
N LEU A 904 8.01 -5.17 14.81
CA LEU A 904 7.06 -4.78 13.73
C LEU A 904 5.89 -3.93 14.26
N ASN A 905 5.39 -4.22 15.45
CA ASN A 905 4.33 -3.41 16.07
C ASN A 905 4.83 -2.00 16.43
N ASN A 906 6.05 -1.88 16.95
CA ASN A 906 6.64 -0.59 17.27
C ASN A 906 6.93 0.22 16.00
N ILE A 907 7.52 -0.39 14.97
CA ILE A 907 7.72 0.23 13.65
C ILE A 907 6.37 0.69 13.07
N SER A 908 5.34 -0.14 13.18
CA SER A 908 4.00 0.22 12.72
C SER A 908 3.39 1.36 13.53
N SER A 909 3.76 1.53 14.80
CA SER A 909 3.29 2.64 15.65
C SER A 909 4.08 3.91 15.37
N GLU A 910 5.39 3.79 15.15
CA GLU A 910 6.28 4.89 14.77
C GLU A 910 5.86 5.49 13.43
N TYR A 911 5.49 4.66 12.45
CA TYR A 911 4.89 5.13 11.19
C TYR A 911 3.66 6.01 11.44
N MET A 912 2.79 5.64 12.40
CA MET A 912 1.61 6.43 12.71
C MET A 912 1.98 7.76 13.38
N VAL A 913 3.02 7.79 14.21
CA VAL A 913 3.54 9.02 14.82
C VAL A 913 4.13 9.93 13.75
N LEU A 914 4.97 9.39 12.86
CA LEU A 914 5.57 10.11 11.73
C LEU A 914 4.52 10.78 10.84
N VAL A 915 3.47 10.03 10.51
CA VAL A 915 2.30 10.53 9.79
C VAL A 915 1.59 11.62 10.59
N GLY A 916 1.40 11.42 11.90
CA GLY A 916 0.85 12.45 12.79
C GLY A 916 1.67 13.75 12.80
N SER A 917 3.01 13.64 12.81
CA SER A 917 3.92 14.77 12.74
C SER A 917 3.78 15.55 11.43
N GLU A 918 3.69 14.87 10.26
CA GLU A 918 3.42 15.52 8.97
C GLU A 918 2.17 16.40 9.04
N PHE A 919 1.06 15.89 9.58
CA PHE A 919 -0.19 16.65 9.67
C PHE A 919 -0.15 17.82 10.66
N ILE A 920 0.57 17.69 11.78
CA ILE A 920 0.75 18.81 12.71
C ILE A 920 1.43 19.96 11.97
N ILE A 921 2.48 19.62 11.25
CA ILE A 921 3.35 20.55 10.53
C ILE A 921 2.62 21.20 9.34
N ASP A 922 1.91 20.41 8.54
CA ASP A 922 1.15 20.90 7.38
C ASP A 922 0.05 21.90 7.77
N ASN A 923 -0.53 21.77 8.96
CA ASN A 923 -1.55 22.67 9.47
C ASN A 923 -0.97 23.95 10.10
N CYS A 924 0.32 23.98 10.49
CA CYS A 924 0.97 25.21 10.96
C CYS A 924 1.06 26.29 9.87
N GLN A 925 1.11 25.90 8.59
CA GLN A 925 1.32 26.83 7.48
C GLN A 925 0.04 27.56 7.02
N GLU A 926 -1.14 26.95 7.16
CA GLU A 926 -2.38 27.51 6.61
C GLU A 926 -2.88 28.73 7.40
N ASP A 927 -2.85 28.67 8.73
CA ASP A 927 -3.43 29.73 9.56
C ASP A 927 -2.56 31.01 9.61
N GLY A 928 -1.27 30.89 9.28
CA GLY A 928 -0.33 32.02 9.27
C GLY A 928 -0.55 33.03 8.13
N ASN A 929 -1.02 32.60 6.95
CA ASN A 929 -1.12 33.49 5.79
C ASN A 929 -2.48 34.20 5.71
N ASP A 930 -3.58 33.51 6.01
CA ASP A 930 -4.92 34.09 5.88
C ASP A 930 -5.23 35.13 6.96
N SER A 931 -4.66 34.97 8.17
CA SER A 931 -4.87 35.92 9.26
C SER A 931 -4.14 37.26 9.03
N TYR A 932 -3.07 37.31 8.23
CA TYR A 932 -2.33 38.55 7.97
C TYR A 932 -2.99 39.40 6.88
N HIS A 933 -3.57 38.78 5.84
CA HIS A 933 -4.13 39.56 4.74
C HIS A 933 -5.47 40.23 5.07
N ASN A 934 -6.32 39.62 5.91
CA ASN A 934 -7.63 40.20 6.22
C ASN A 934 -7.61 41.31 7.30
N HIS A 935 -6.47 41.58 7.95
CA HIS A 935 -6.36 42.64 8.97
C HIS A 935 -5.59 43.89 8.54
N HIS A 936 -5.14 43.97 7.29
CA HIS A 936 -4.39 45.13 6.80
C HIS A 936 -5.22 46.44 6.67
N HIS A 937 -6.54 46.42 6.88
CA HIS A 937 -7.35 47.63 6.79
C HIS A 937 -7.63 48.37 8.12
N HIS A 938 -7.01 48.00 9.25
CA HIS A 938 -7.09 48.81 10.48
C HIS A 938 -5.69 49.12 11.07
N HIS A 939 -5.14 50.26 10.64
CA HIS A 939 -3.79 50.76 10.92
C HIS A 939 -3.44 51.13 12.39
N HIS A 940 -4.21 50.70 13.41
CA HIS A 940 -3.97 51.13 14.81
C HIS A 940 -3.73 50.00 15.84
N HIS A 941 -3.32 48.80 15.43
CA HIS A 941 -2.95 47.72 16.37
C HIS A 941 -1.53 47.17 16.19
N ASN A 942 -0.52 48.04 16.16
CA ASN A 942 0.88 47.60 16.19
C ASN A 942 1.26 46.85 17.48
N SER A 943 0.53 47.03 18.60
CA SER A 943 0.86 46.33 19.86
C SER A 943 0.50 44.84 19.88
N LYS A 944 -0.41 44.36 19.01
CA LYS A 944 -0.81 42.93 18.99
C LYS A 944 0.21 42.03 18.30
N ASN A 945 0.96 42.54 17.32
CA ASN A 945 1.97 41.75 16.62
C ASN A 945 3.24 41.53 17.46
N TYR A 946 3.55 42.44 18.39
CA TYR A 946 4.79 42.39 19.17
C TYR A 946 4.91 41.16 20.09
N ASP A 947 3.82 40.75 20.75
CA ASP A 947 3.84 39.58 21.65
C ASP A 947 4.05 38.27 20.88
N GLN A 948 3.56 38.16 19.65
CA GLN A 948 3.73 36.95 18.83
C GLN A 948 5.17 36.79 18.34
N THR A 949 5.82 37.87 17.91
CA THR A 949 7.23 37.84 17.49
C THR A 949 8.14 37.45 18.65
N ASN A 950 7.90 37.99 19.85
CA ASN A 950 8.69 37.65 21.04
C ASN A 950 8.50 36.18 21.46
N PHE A 951 7.27 35.66 21.41
CA PHE A 951 7.01 34.24 21.65
C PHE A 951 7.80 33.36 20.66
N LEU A 952 7.77 33.69 19.36
CA LEU A 952 8.51 32.94 18.34
C LEU A 952 10.04 33.02 18.53
N LEU A 953 10.56 34.19 18.89
CA LEU A 953 11.97 34.38 19.21
C LEU A 953 12.40 33.55 20.42
N ASP A 954 11.58 33.50 21.47
CA ASP A 954 11.85 32.69 22.66
C ASP A 954 11.73 31.18 22.36
N VAL A 955 10.77 30.75 21.54
CA VAL A 955 10.69 29.35 21.07
C VAL A 955 11.95 28.98 20.28
N LYS A 956 12.41 29.88 19.40
CA LYS A 956 13.62 29.69 18.61
C LYS A 956 14.87 29.61 19.48
N SER A 957 15.00 30.46 20.51
CA SER A 957 16.18 30.45 21.38
C SER A 957 16.21 29.26 22.34
N LEU A 958 15.06 28.86 22.90
CA LEU A 958 14.99 27.81 23.92
C LEU A 958 14.82 26.40 23.35
N LEU A 959 13.90 26.20 22.40
CA LEU A 959 13.48 24.86 21.97
C LEU A 959 14.19 24.38 20.70
N LEU A 960 14.47 25.27 19.74
CA LEU A 960 15.08 24.87 18.47
C LEU A 960 16.46 24.20 18.62
N PRO A 961 17.39 24.69 19.49
CA PRO A 961 18.66 24.02 19.73
C PRO A 961 18.47 22.60 20.27
N LYS A 962 17.47 22.39 21.13
CA LYS A 962 17.14 21.09 21.72
C LYS A 962 16.55 20.14 20.69
N PHE A 963 15.65 20.60 19.82
CA PHE A 963 15.18 19.80 18.69
C PHE A 963 16.31 19.41 17.73
N ASN A 964 17.18 20.34 17.37
CA ASN A 964 18.34 20.08 16.50
C ASN A 964 19.29 19.05 17.13
N TYR A 965 19.51 19.11 18.44
CA TYR A 965 20.26 18.10 19.17
C TYR A 965 19.60 16.71 19.09
N LEU A 966 18.29 16.62 19.36
CA LEU A 966 17.56 15.35 19.26
C LEU A 966 17.64 14.75 17.86
N ILE A 967 17.59 15.57 16.81
CA ILE A 967 17.70 15.10 15.42
C ILE A 967 19.09 14.59 15.12
N LYS A 968 20.13 15.26 15.63
CA LYS A 968 21.51 14.78 15.54
C LYS A 968 21.66 13.42 16.24
N GLU A 969 21.06 13.22 17.42
CA GLU A 969 21.05 11.91 18.08
C GLU A 969 20.29 10.84 17.28
N LEU A 970 19.16 11.19 16.67
CA LEU A 970 18.40 10.28 15.80
C LEU A 970 19.18 9.93 14.53
N ASP A 971 19.95 10.86 13.97
CA ASP A 971 20.86 10.60 12.85
C ASP A 971 21.98 9.63 13.21
N GLU A 972 22.58 9.77 14.39
CA GLU A 972 23.58 8.82 14.90
C GLU A 972 22.95 7.43 15.16
N CYS A 973 21.71 7.40 15.65
CA CYS A 973 20.94 6.15 15.75
C CYS A 973 20.72 5.51 14.38
N ARG A 974 20.38 6.31 13.36
CA ARG A 974 20.21 5.82 11.97
C ARG A 974 21.49 5.18 11.46
N LYS A 975 22.64 5.87 11.58
CA LYS A 975 23.95 5.35 11.16
C LYS A 975 24.27 4.02 11.85
N SER A 976 23.99 3.92 13.15
CA SER A 976 24.17 2.67 13.90
C SER A 976 23.29 1.53 13.38
N ILE A 977 22.03 1.81 13.03
CA ILE A 977 21.13 0.81 12.44
C ILE A 977 21.61 0.39 11.04
N GLU A 978 22.10 1.34 10.24
CA GLU A 978 22.71 1.06 8.92
C GLU A 978 23.94 0.17 9.03
N GLU A 979 24.80 0.42 10.03
CA GLU A 979 25.97 -0.41 10.31
C GLU A 979 25.56 -1.82 10.72
N ILE A 980 24.62 -1.98 11.66
CA ILE A 980 24.07 -3.30 12.04
C ILE A 980 23.50 -4.02 10.80
N LYS A 981 22.76 -3.30 9.95
CA LYS A 981 22.22 -3.86 8.71
C LYS A 981 23.36 -4.32 7.78
N SER A 982 24.41 -3.53 7.63
CA SER A 982 25.59 -3.88 6.82
C SER A 982 26.29 -5.14 7.33
N ILE A 983 26.49 -5.25 8.65
CA ILE A 983 27.10 -6.42 9.31
C ILE A 983 26.24 -7.67 9.06
N LYS A 984 24.91 -7.55 9.21
CA LYS A 984 23.97 -8.67 8.95
C LYS A 984 23.96 -9.11 7.49
N ILE A 985 24.05 -8.17 6.54
CA ILE A 985 24.08 -8.47 5.10
C ILE A 985 25.39 -9.17 4.73
N GLN A 986 26.53 -8.70 5.26
CA GLN A 986 27.85 -9.18 4.84
C GLN A 986 28.14 -10.64 5.25
N LYS A 987 27.41 -11.23 6.21
CA LYS A 987 27.52 -12.63 6.70
C LYS A 987 28.92 -13.12 7.09
N LYS A 988 29.97 -12.35 6.85
CA LYS A 988 31.34 -12.67 7.23
C LYS A 988 31.48 -12.29 8.69
N SER A 989 31.66 -13.28 9.54
CA SER A 989 32.18 -13.15 10.90
C SER A 989 33.64 -12.67 10.90
N GLN A 990 33.98 -11.69 10.06
CA GLN A 990 35.20 -10.95 10.30
C GLN A 990 34.97 -10.25 11.64
N ARG A 991 35.81 -10.58 12.61
CA ARG A 991 35.86 -9.92 13.92
C ARG A 991 36.05 -8.42 13.65
N TYR A 992 34.95 -7.68 13.57
CA TYR A 992 35.00 -6.22 13.67
C TYR A 992 35.44 -5.93 15.10
N GLN A 993 36.75 -5.75 15.30
CA GLN A 993 37.33 -5.58 16.62
C GLN A 993 37.48 -4.12 17.05
N ASN A 994 37.31 -3.12 16.18
CA ASN A 994 37.88 -1.80 16.48
C ASN A 994 36.97 -0.57 16.50
N GLU A 995 35.66 -0.62 16.22
CA GLU A 995 34.81 0.56 16.38
C GLU A 995 33.48 0.19 17.05
N THR A 996 33.29 0.64 18.29
CA THR A 996 32.00 0.52 18.98
C THR A 996 31.02 1.51 18.38
N THR A 997 29.98 1.01 17.69
CA THR A 997 28.85 1.81 17.20
C THR A 997 28.28 2.70 18.31
N THR A 998 28.08 3.98 18.05
CA THR A 998 27.50 4.95 19.00
C THR A 998 26.07 4.54 19.37
N VAL A 999 25.88 3.98 20.57
CA VAL A 999 24.56 3.53 21.03
C VAL A 999 23.66 4.74 21.29
N PHE A 1000 22.45 4.73 20.74
CA PHE A 1000 21.38 5.70 21.06
C PHE A 1000 21.15 5.76 22.58
N ARG A 1001 21.48 6.90 23.20
CA ARG A 1001 21.36 7.13 24.65
C ARG A 1001 19.97 7.66 24.98
N ASN A 1002 19.03 6.75 25.18
CA ASN A 1002 17.65 7.07 25.48
C ASN A 1002 17.47 7.94 26.75
N ASP A 1003 18.35 7.84 27.74
CA ASP A 1003 18.17 8.57 29.00
C ASP A 1003 18.40 10.08 28.84
N ASN A 1004 19.34 10.46 27.97
CA ASN A 1004 19.65 11.85 27.66
C ASN A 1004 18.52 12.51 26.87
N SER A 1005 18.05 11.85 25.81
CA SER A 1005 16.92 12.34 25.01
C SER A 1005 15.66 12.51 25.85
N LYS A 1006 15.40 11.60 26.81
CA LYS A 1006 14.30 11.74 27.77
C LYS A 1006 14.46 12.93 28.72
N GLN A 1007 15.65 13.13 29.25
CA GLN A 1007 15.93 14.30 30.09
C GLN A 1007 15.75 15.61 29.30
N LEU A 1008 16.24 15.65 28.06
CA LEU A 1008 16.10 16.81 27.19
C LEU A 1008 14.63 17.08 26.82
N ILE A 1009 13.84 16.05 26.51
CA ILE A 1009 12.39 16.17 26.30
C ILE A 1009 11.72 16.75 27.55
N LYS A 1010 12.08 16.26 28.75
CA LYS A 1010 11.54 16.80 30.00
C LYS A 1010 11.88 18.28 30.17
N GLN A 1011 13.11 18.68 29.86
CA GLN A 1011 13.49 20.09 29.85
C GLN A 1011 12.71 20.91 28.81
N MET A 1012 12.45 20.35 27.63
CA MET A 1012 11.64 21.02 26.60
C MET A 1012 10.20 21.23 27.05
N TYR A 1013 9.61 20.29 27.80
CA TYR A 1013 8.33 20.50 28.45
C TYR A 1013 8.39 21.63 29.47
N ASN A 1014 9.44 21.68 30.31
CA ASN A 1014 9.63 22.78 31.25
C ASN A 1014 9.77 24.13 30.55
N ASP A 1015 10.55 24.21 29.47
CA ASP A 1015 10.69 25.43 28.67
C ASP A 1015 9.36 25.82 28.00
N TYR A 1016 8.60 24.83 27.52
CA TYR A 1016 7.26 25.04 26.98
C TYR A 1016 6.31 25.63 28.02
N HIS A 1017 6.31 25.11 29.25
CA HIS A 1017 5.56 25.66 30.38
C HIS A 1017 6.03 27.07 30.73
N PHE A 1018 7.35 27.31 30.75
CA PHE A 1018 7.92 28.63 30.95
C PHE A 1018 7.45 29.61 29.89
N LEU A 1019 7.47 29.24 28.61
CA LEU A 1019 6.99 30.06 27.49
C LEU A 1019 5.50 30.41 27.62
N ILE A 1020 4.67 29.43 27.99
CA ILE A 1020 3.25 29.66 28.28
C ILE A 1020 3.07 30.67 29.41
N SER A 1021 3.81 30.50 30.51
CA SER A 1021 3.72 31.36 31.69
C SER A 1021 4.23 32.78 31.44
N LYS A 1022 5.28 32.92 30.63
CA LYS A 1022 5.89 34.21 30.24
C LYS A 1022 4.98 34.99 29.30
N HIS A 1023 4.24 34.29 28.43
CA HIS A 1023 3.37 34.88 27.42
C HIS A 1023 1.90 34.47 27.60
N PRO A 1024 1.23 34.85 28.71
CA PRO A 1024 -0.18 34.48 28.92
C PRO A 1024 -1.11 35.14 27.89
N LYS A 1025 -0.68 36.22 27.24
CA LYS A 1025 -1.39 36.79 26.09
C LYS A 1025 -1.22 35.95 24.82
N ALA A 1026 -0.11 35.23 24.67
CA ALA A 1026 0.08 34.30 23.55
C ALA A 1026 -0.87 33.10 23.63
N MET A 1027 -1.40 32.75 24.80
CA MET A 1027 -2.53 31.81 24.92
C MET A 1027 -3.79 32.28 24.17
N LYS A 1028 -3.98 33.59 23.91
CA LYS A 1028 -5.05 34.05 22.99
C LYS A 1028 -4.82 33.60 21.55
N TYR A 1029 -3.55 33.39 21.17
CA TYR A 1029 -3.14 32.73 19.92
C TYR A 1029 -2.98 31.23 20.15
N SER A 1030 -3.95 30.62 20.86
CA SER A 1030 -3.90 29.28 21.44
C SER A 1030 -3.35 28.22 20.50
N PHE A 1031 -3.65 28.34 19.22
CA PHE A 1031 -3.25 27.38 18.21
C PHE A 1031 -1.73 27.15 18.14
N CYS A 1032 -0.88 28.19 18.03
CA CYS A 1032 0.58 28.00 17.91
C CYS A 1032 1.18 27.38 19.18
N VAL A 1033 0.72 27.81 20.35
CA VAL A 1033 1.15 27.27 21.65
C VAL A 1033 0.78 25.79 21.75
N HIS A 1034 -0.45 25.42 21.40
CA HIS A 1034 -0.86 24.02 21.47
C HIS A 1034 -0.17 23.18 20.40
N GLN A 1035 0.06 23.71 19.19
CA GLN A 1035 0.83 23.03 18.14
C GLN A 1035 2.27 22.73 18.58
N LEU A 1036 2.93 23.66 19.26
CA LEU A 1036 4.24 23.43 19.83
C LEU A 1036 4.21 22.30 20.87
N GLY A 1037 3.20 22.29 21.76
CA GLY A 1037 2.98 21.18 22.70
C GLY A 1037 2.73 19.84 21.98
N CYS A 1038 1.98 19.85 20.87
CA CYS A 1038 1.77 18.68 20.02
C CYS A 1038 3.08 18.19 19.39
N LEU A 1039 3.91 19.12 18.91
CA LEU A 1039 5.21 18.82 18.31
C LEU A 1039 6.12 18.14 19.34
N ILE A 1040 6.28 18.73 20.53
CA ILE A 1040 7.08 18.14 21.63
C ILE A 1040 6.54 16.75 21.98
N TYR A 1041 5.22 16.59 22.06
CA TYR A 1041 4.59 15.29 22.31
C TYR A 1041 4.87 14.24 21.22
N THR A 1042 4.86 14.63 19.94
CA THR A 1042 5.23 13.69 18.87
C THR A 1042 6.70 13.30 18.93
N PHE A 1043 7.59 14.20 19.32
CA PHE A 1043 9.00 13.90 19.57
C PHE A 1043 9.16 12.91 20.74
N ASP A 1044 8.47 13.13 21.86
CA ASP A 1044 8.45 12.19 23.00
C ASP A 1044 8.00 10.78 22.56
N LEU A 1045 6.89 10.69 21.84
CA LEU A 1045 6.39 9.42 21.33
C LEU A 1045 7.38 8.75 20.38
N PHE A 1046 7.93 9.52 19.44
CA PHE A 1046 8.88 9.01 18.44
C PHE A 1046 10.14 8.47 19.11
N ILE A 1047 10.72 9.22 20.05
CA ILE A 1047 11.91 8.83 20.81
C ILE A 1047 11.64 7.59 21.69
N ASN A 1048 10.49 7.52 22.36
CA ASN A 1048 10.13 6.34 23.15
C ASN A 1048 9.95 5.09 22.27
N LEU A 1049 9.35 5.23 21.08
CA LEU A 1049 9.20 4.12 20.14
C LEU A 1049 10.55 3.71 19.55
N MET A 1050 11.39 4.66 19.17
CA MET A 1050 12.76 4.40 18.69
C MET A 1050 13.63 3.73 19.74
N SER A 1051 13.53 4.15 21.00
CA SER A 1051 14.19 3.48 22.12
C SER A 1051 13.77 2.02 22.23
N ASN A 1052 12.47 1.72 22.10
CA ASN A 1052 11.97 0.35 22.10
C ASN A 1052 12.44 -0.44 20.87
N ILE A 1053 12.42 0.16 19.68
CA ILE A 1053 12.90 -0.44 18.43
C ILE A 1053 14.37 -0.80 18.57
N THR A 1054 15.20 0.14 19.02
CA THR A 1054 16.61 -0.04 19.28
C THR A 1054 16.84 -1.15 20.30
N LYS A 1055 16.09 -1.21 21.42
CA LYS A 1055 16.15 -2.34 22.37
C LYS A 1055 15.89 -3.69 21.71
N TYR A 1056 14.88 -3.81 20.83
CA TYR A 1056 14.60 -5.05 20.12
C TYR A 1056 15.65 -5.38 19.05
N ILE A 1057 16.12 -4.38 18.29
CA ILE A 1057 17.23 -4.53 17.34
C ILE A 1057 18.44 -5.09 18.08
N TRP A 1058 18.78 -4.54 19.25
CA TRP A 1058 19.87 -5.05 20.08
C TRP A 1058 19.60 -6.44 20.67
N SER A 1059 18.38 -6.74 21.13
CA SER A 1059 18.01 -8.10 21.57
C SER A 1059 18.30 -9.13 20.48
N ILE A 1060 17.92 -8.81 19.24
CA ILE A 1060 18.15 -9.66 18.07
C ILE A 1060 19.66 -9.72 17.73
N THR A 1061 20.36 -8.59 17.86
CA THR A 1061 21.79 -8.44 17.56
C THR A 1061 22.70 -9.01 18.65
N LYS A 1062 22.27 -9.25 19.89
CA LYS A 1062 23.09 -9.91 20.95
C LYS A 1062 23.65 -11.27 20.53
N THR A 1063 23.10 -11.88 19.49
CA THR A 1063 23.66 -13.07 18.84
C THR A 1063 24.99 -12.81 18.10
N ILE A 1064 25.24 -11.56 17.73
CA ILE A 1064 26.51 -11.03 17.24
C ILE A 1064 27.23 -10.50 18.48
N LEU A 1065 28.33 -11.16 18.88
CA LEU A 1065 29.19 -10.78 20.01
C LEU A 1065 29.81 -9.39 19.79
N ILE A 1066 29.03 -8.32 20.01
CA ILE A 1066 29.55 -6.95 20.06
C ILE A 1066 29.94 -6.69 21.52
N GLU A 1067 31.24 -6.78 21.82
CA GLU A 1067 31.78 -6.36 23.10
C GLU A 1067 31.55 -4.86 23.30
N ARG A 1068 30.90 -4.48 24.41
CA ARG A 1068 30.80 -3.08 24.82
C ARG A 1068 32.12 -2.66 25.45
N LYS A 1069 32.77 -1.62 24.92
CA LYS A 1069 33.65 -0.77 25.73
C LYS A 1069 32.81 0.40 26.25
N ASP A 1070 32.76 0.57 27.56
CA ASP A 1070 31.98 1.60 28.23
C ASP A 1070 32.50 3.00 27.86
N SER A 1071 31.88 3.63 26.86
CA SER A 1071 32.22 4.98 26.39
C SER A 1071 31.59 6.09 27.25
N ASN A 1072 31.61 5.94 28.58
CA ASN A 1072 31.12 6.99 29.49
C ASN A 1072 32.00 8.26 29.43
N TYR A 1073 33.27 8.16 29.01
CA TYR A 1073 34.24 9.26 29.11
C TYR A 1073 34.03 10.43 28.12
N LEU A 1074 33.49 10.19 26.91
CA LEU A 1074 33.35 11.22 25.87
C LEU A 1074 32.13 12.14 26.04
N TYR A 1075 31.20 11.84 26.95
CA TYR A 1075 29.90 12.54 27.03
C TYR A 1075 29.87 13.72 28.00
N ASN A 1076 30.57 13.66 29.13
CA ASN A 1076 30.58 14.78 30.08
C ASN A 1076 31.05 16.08 29.42
N ASN A 1077 31.89 16.01 28.38
CA ASN A 1077 32.33 17.20 27.65
C ASN A 1077 31.24 17.82 26.76
N ASN A 1078 30.36 17.02 26.14
CA ASN A 1078 29.34 17.54 25.23
C ASN A 1078 28.10 18.09 25.95
N LEU A 1079 27.67 17.48 27.05
CA LEU A 1079 26.57 18.05 27.84
C LEU A 1079 26.99 19.39 28.47
N ASN A 1080 28.20 19.45 29.03
CA ASN A 1080 28.77 20.71 29.53
C ASN A 1080 28.85 21.77 28.42
N SER A 1081 29.14 21.39 27.17
CA SER A 1081 29.10 22.33 26.05
C SER A 1081 27.69 22.84 25.74
N LEU A 1082 26.65 22.01 25.89
CA LEU A 1082 25.26 22.40 25.67
C LEU A 1082 24.75 23.30 26.81
N ASP A 1083 25.07 22.95 28.07
CA ASP A 1083 24.77 23.80 29.23
C ASP A 1083 25.51 25.14 29.12
N ASN A 1084 26.75 25.15 28.62
CA ASN A 1084 27.49 26.37 28.30
C ASN A 1084 26.83 27.17 27.17
N LEU A 1085 26.27 26.51 26.14
CA LEU A 1085 25.59 27.18 25.03
C LEU A 1085 24.24 27.78 25.46
N VAL A 1086 23.51 27.07 26.32
CA VAL A 1086 22.25 27.54 26.92
C VAL A 1086 22.52 28.70 27.89
N THR A 1087 23.55 28.61 28.73
CA THR A 1087 23.95 29.70 29.62
C THR A 1087 24.46 30.91 28.84
N MET A 1088 25.21 30.72 27.75
CA MET A 1088 25.58 31.80 26.82
C MET A 1088 24.34 32.46 26.19
N SER A 1089 23.35 31.70 25.71
CA SER A 1089 22.11 32.28 25.17
C SER A 1089 21.31 33.05 26.22
N ASN A 1090 21.31 32.60 27.49
CA ASN A 1090 20.66 33.34 28.57
C ASN A 1090 21.44 34.61 28.94
N SER A 1091 22.77 34.58 28.87
CA SER A 1091 23.61 35.76 29.14
C SER A 1091 23.46 36.85 28.07
N SER A 1092 23.33 36.49 26.79
CA SER A 1092 23.12 37.45 25.68
C SER A 1092 21.71 38.05 25.67
N ILE A 1093 20.70 37.31 26.13
CA ILE A 1093 19.35 37.85 26.35
C ILE A 1093 19.34 38.84 27.53
N ASN A 1094 20.21 38.65 28.53
CA ASN A 1094 20.33 39.59 29.64
C ASN A 1094 21.19 40.82 29.30
N SER A 1095 22.23 40.70 28.46
CA SER A 1095 23.04 41.85 28.04
C SER A 1095 22.33 42.76 27.02
N SER A 1096 21.50 42.19 26.13
CA SER A 1096 20.69 42.98 25.17
C SER A 1096 19.62 43.85 25.84
N LYS A 1097 19.27 43.60 27.10
CA LYS A 1097 18.40 44.49 27.89
C LYS A 1097 19.10 45.74 28.43
N ASN A 1098 20.44 45.80 28.43
CA ASN A 1098 21.20 46.90 29.04
C ASN A 1098 21.83 47.90 28.06
N ILE A 1099 21.68 47.73 26.74
CA ILE A 1099 22.37 48.60 25.75
C ILE A 1099 21.51 49.79 25.24
N ASN A 1100 20.27 49.95 25.70
CA ASN A 1100 19.55 51.22 25.53
C ASN A 1100 19.83 52.16 26.71
N ASN A 1101 20.99 52.82 26.68
CA ASN A 1101 21.27 54.16 27.25
C ASN A 1101 22.78 54.35 27.35
N ASN A 1102 23.41 54.95 26.33
CA ASN A 1102 24.41 56.02 26.47
C ASN A 1102 25.16 56.24 25.16
N ASN A 1103 24.90 57.40 24.55
CA ASN A 1103 25.82 58.05 23.64
C ASN A 1103 27.03 58.53 24.47
N ASN A 1104 28.22 58.03 24.19
CA ASN A 1104 29.45 58.82 24.15
C ASN A 1104 30.58 58.00 23.55
N SER A 1105 31.11 58.55 22.46
CA SER A 1105 32.38 58.23 21.83
C SER A 1105 33.54 58.28 22.82
N THR A 1106 34.38 57.24 22.85
CA THR A 1106 35.83 57.39 22.95
C THR A 1106 36.51 56.21 22.25
N CYS A 1107 37.49 56.58 21.44
CA CYS A 1107 38.27 55.75 20.55
C CYS A 1107 39.34 54.94 21.30
N ILE A 1108 39.80 53.88 20.63
CA ILE A 1108 41.20 53.36 20.65
C ILE A 1108 41.63 52.63 21.94
N ASP A 1109 41.73 51.31 21.89
CA ASP A 1109 43.01 50.61 21.64
C ASP A 1109 42.79 49.09 21.58
N SER A 1110 42.87 48.51 20.39
CA SER A 1110 43.03 47.07 20.20
C SER A 1110 44.40 46.83 19.59
N SER A 1111 45.43 46.98 20.42
CA SER A 1111 46.78 46.51 20.12
C SER A 1111 47.00 45.14 20.77
N THR A 1112 47.54 44.24 19.94
CA THR A 1112 48.41 43.10 20.31
C THR A 1112 47.84 41.92 21.12
N PHE A 1113 47.63 40.79 20.43
CA PHE A 1113 48.29 39.48 20.65
C PHE A 1113 47.71 38.47 19.62
N THR A 1114 48.11 38.51 18.34
CA THR A 1114 49.21 37.75 17.70
C THR A 1114 49.34 36.26 18.03
N SER A 1115 49.23 35.48 16.95
CA SER A 1115 50.01 34.29 16.57
C SER A 1115 49.85 32.98 17.36
N SER A 1116 49.26 31.98 16.71
CA SER A 1116 50.08 30.88 16.18
C SER A 1116 49.46 30.31 14.89
N SER A 1117 50.28 30.40 13.85
CA SER A 1117 50.15 29.93 12.48
C SER A 1117 50.53 28.45 12.36
N SER A 1118 49.84 27.72 11.49
CA SER A 1118 50.44 26.69 10.64
C SER A 1118 49.47 26.31 9.50
N ASP A 1119 49.44 27.14 8.45
CA ASP A 1119 49.84 26.79 7.09
C ASP A 1119 49.73 25.30 6.68
N ASN A 1120 48.88 24.99 5.70
CA ASN A 1120 49.27 24.85 4.29
C ASN A 1120 48.30 23.96 3.47
N ASN A 1121 47.90 24.54 2.33
CA ASN A 1121 47.78 23.96 1.00
C ASN A 1121 46.71 22.90 0.71
N SER A 1122 45.71 23.31 -0.08
CA SER A 1122 45.45 22.86 -1.48
C SER A 1122 43.98 23.15 -1.78
N GLU A 1123 43.68 24.23 -2.48
CA GLU A 1123 43.59 24.29 -3.95
C GLU A 1123 42.53 23.33 -4.53
N ASP A 1124 41.61 23.97 -5.25
CA ASP A 1124 40.86 23.44 -6.39
C ASP A 1124 39.78 22.38 -6.15
N LEU A 1125 38.53 22.78 -6.39
CA LEU A 1125 37.87 22.47 -7.68
C LEU A 1125 36.49 23.14 -7.75
N ILE A 1126 36.46 24.32 -8.35
CA ILE A 1126 35.26 24.96 -8.90
C ILE A 1126 35.24 24.62 -10.39
N ILE A 1127 34.36 23.73 -10.85
CA ILE A 1127 34.05 23.54 -12.28
C ILE A 1127 32.54 23.26 -12.44
N PRO A 1128 31.86 23.84 -13.46
CA PRO A 1128 30.69 24.67 -13.22
C PRO A 1128 29.34 24.04 -13.61
N ILE A 1129 28.28 24.60 -13.02
CA ILE A 1129 26.88 24.35 -13.35
C ILE A 1129 26.55 25.04 -14.67
N ASN A 1130 26.26 24.22 -15.68
CA ASN A 1130 25.88 24.64 -17.01
C ASN A 1130 24.56 25.43 -16.97
N ARG A 1131 24.68 26.76 -17.08
CA ARG A 1131 23.58 27.69 -17.38
C ARG A 1131 23.05 27.39 -18.78
N SER A 1132 21.89 26.75 -18.88
CA SER A 1132 21.03 26.99 -20.03
C SER A 1132 19.56 26.80 -19.62
N GLN A 1133 18.72 27.69 -20.12
CA GLN A 1133 17.25 27.70 -20.04
C GLN A 1133 16.64 28.48 -18.87
N PHE A 1134 16.97 29.77 -18.86
CA PHE A 1134 15.99 30.84 -18.65
C PHE A 1134 14.83 30.69 -19.66
N ILE A 1135 13.61 30.40 -19.21
CA ILE A 1135 12.37 30.79 -19.93
C ILE A 1135 11.37 31.33 -18.90
N ARG A 1136 10.89 32.53 -19.23
CA ARG A 1136 9.98 33.44 -18.52
C ARG A 1136 8.78 32.76 -17.85
N HIS A 1137 8.60 33.00 -16.55
CA HIS A 1137 7.28 32.99 -15.93
C HIS A 1137 6.64 34.37 -16.16
N THR A 1138 5.79 34.47 -17.17
CA THR A 1138 4.77 35.52 -17.23
C THR A 1138 3.69 35.18 -16.21
N SER A 1139 3.71 35.87 -15.07
CA SER A 1139 2.59 35.99 -14.15
C SER A 1139 1.55 36.93 -14.79
N ILE A 1140 0.43 36.40 -15.28
CA ILE A 1140 -0.76 37.20 -15.55
C ILE A 1140 -1.98 36.43 -15.07
N GLY A 1141 -2.64 37.01 -14.06
CA GLY A 1141 -4.09 37.15 -14.07
C GLY A 1141 -4.87 36.15 -13.23
N GLY A 1142 -4.96 36.43 -11.94
CA GLY A 1142 -6.25 36.32 -11.28
C GLY A 1142 -7.21 37.36 -11.86
N THR A 1143 -8.47 36.97 -12.03
CA THR A 1143 -9.64 37.83 -11.80
C THR A 1143 -10.89 36.97 -11.87
N GLU A 1144 -11.66 37.09 -10.80
CA GLU A 1144 -13.07 36.78 -10.71
C GLU A 1144 -13.83 37.41 -11.88
N TYR A 1145 -14.89 36.78 -12.39
CA TYR A 1145 -16.25 37.32 -12.41
C TYR A 1145 -17.23 36.41 -13.17
N ASN A 1146 -18.43 36.37 -12.61
CA ASN A 1146 -19.65 35.82 -13.16
C ASN A 1146 -19.88 36.26 -14.62
N ASN A 1147 -20.11 35.32 -15.53
CA ASN A 1147 -21.34 35.30 -16.34
C ASN A 1147 -21.46 34.05 -17.20
N MET A 1148 -22.70 33.55 -17.20
CA MET A 1148 -23.24 32.52 -18.07
C MET A 1148 -23.38 33.10 -19.49
N SER A 1149 -23.26 32.23 -20.50
CA SER A 1149 -23.47 32.46 -21.96
C SER A 1149 -22.41 33.27 -22.75
N THR A 1150 -21.39 32.57 -23.26
CA THR A 1150 -20.89 32.73 -24.65
C THR A 1150 -20.19 31.45 -25.09
N LEU A 1151 -21.01 30.51 -25.52
CA LEU A 1151 -20.64 29.37 -26.33
C LEU A 1151 -20.75 29.85 -27.78
N ASN A 1152 -19.66 30.41 -28.34
CA ASN A 1152 -19.44 30.64 -29.78
C ASN A 1152 -18.09 31.36 -30.01
N ARG A 1153 -16.96 30.62 -29.98
CA ARG A 1153 -15.73 30.96 -30.75
C ARG A 1153 -14.58 29.96 -30.58
N VAL A 1154 -14.83 28.65 -30.64
CA VAL A 1154 -13.79 27.68 -31.08
C VAL A 1154 -14.47 26.53 -31.82
N SER A 1155 -15.17 26.86 -32.91
CA SER A 1155 -15.61 25.91 -33.94
C SER A 1155 -15.11 26.42 -35.28
N ASN A 1156 -13.82 26.18 -35.54
CA ASN A 1156 -13.29 25.95 -36.87
C ASN A 1156 -12.17 24.92 -36.67
N CYS A 1157 -12.51 23.65 -36.86
CA CYS A 1157 -12.33 22.94 -38.13
C CYS A 1157 -10.93 22.32 -38.23
N LEU A 1158 -10.63 21.40 -37.31
CA LEU A 1158 -9.81 20.23 -37.65
C LEU A 1158 -10.70 19.26 -38.43
N ASN A 1159 -10.88 19.56 -39.72
CA ASN A 1159 -11.32 18.59 -40.71
C ASN A 1159 -10.16 17.63 -40.95
N ILE A 1160 -10.23 16.43 -40.40
CA ILE A 1160 -9.49 15.27 -40.90
C ILE A 1160 -10.52 14.39 -41.60
N PRO A 1161 -10.45 14.20 -42.92
CA PRO A 1161 -11.44 13.42 -43.65
C PRO A 1161 -11.23 11.94 -43.36
N MET A 1162 -12.33 11.25 -43.08
CA MET A 1162 -12.40 9.81 -43.26
C MET A 1162 -12.40 9.52 -44.76
N ASN A 1163 -11.42 8.72 -45.19
CA ASN A 1163 -11.62 7.69 -46.20
C ASN A 1163 -11.08 6.38 -45.61
#